data_AF-A0A0U5L7Z0-F1
#
_entry.id   AF-A0A0U5L7Z0-F1
#
_cell.length_a   1.000
_cell.length_b   1.000
_cell.length_c   1.000
_cell.angle_alpha   90.00
_cell.angle_beta   90.00
_cell.angle_gamma   90.00
#
_symmetry.space_group_name_H-M   'P 1'
#
loop_
_entity.id
_entity.type
_entity.pdbx_description
1 polymer ?
#
loop_
_entity_poly.entity_id
_entity_poly.type
_entity_poly.pdbx_seq_one_letter_code
_entity_poly.pdbx_strand_id
1 'polypeptide(L)'
;MRNIQLAVSFTRRPKKLALIILLAMSGHSAPLYASDEELYLFSQMASENSRPTIASPAPRAVPRTRAVANPVVAPVRTQPARQPATSFARVPQPAAVIPPPAVKATVPPQPQPFGRASAPVARTGGERALSGKTTAPHLLPRRKTASSNNAGYLTRSAPAATRGGFLQQENNDEEVIVFRKVEPQSTKTLPTTGQQSVTPYRREPTLTDYAALPATLPTPGRTVAGPSEAQLQQIFMRAVRQAWSINPQLMAVKAQSSMAEANVDEAKGQRWPQLDVNAQSPSLQFGDGQRSKQSSMPAFGINMATNLYDFGQTASTIASRQETLTASQQAIIAQQEDVALQVSNALITLTKERQVIELSKSYVARMNELTTMLSGIVKADQGRRSELTQARSRLLQAQSLLDSAVSRARDAEITLHRLLGETQVPLPQTPRWNLQPANLARLLQRLEDHPAIQRAQAEARAAQKEIDAVKASAMPKLNWTVSKSTQEDQLGNQQAWQTGLNVSWPLFRGGSNRASERAAVQRAETSLQQMREMRLEYENRIRKADQDAHAMLDRAELYSNLTVESDRIRLDFFDQWYHLGRRTLLDVLGAETDYHNNRISEVSNRYDGYAAIFRGNASAGQLIPWLAGSPI
;
A
#
# COMPACT_ATOMS: atom_id res chain seq x y z
N MET A 1 -31.06 -46.71 -20.63
CA MET A 1 -30.41 -46.94 -21.95
C MET A 1 -29.81 -45.64 -22.47
N ARG A 2 -28.85 -45.72 -23.41
CA ARG A 2 -28.31 -44.66 -24.30
C ARG A 2 -28.56 -43.19 -23.92
N ASN A 3 -27.47 -42.45 -23.71
CA ASN A 3 -27.00 -41.49 -24.72
C ASN A 3 -25.53 -41.11 -24.50
N ILE A 4 -24.74 -41.13 -25.59
CA ILE A 4 -23.31 -40.74 -25.64
C ILE A 4 -23.10 -40.03 -26.98
N GLN A 5 -22.77 -38.73 -26.94
CA GLN A 5 -22.29 -37.81 -27.99
C GLN A 5 -22.36 -36.38 -27.38
N LEU A 6 -21.54 -35.37 -27.68
CA LEU A 6 -20.36 -35.22 -28.54
C LEU A 6 -19.13 -34.90 -27.64
N ALA A 7 -17.86 -35.25 -27.90
CA ALA A 7 -16.99 -35.21 -29.09
C ALA A 7 -16.08 -33.94 -29.18
N VAL A 8 -14.78 -34.18 -28.95
CA VAL A 8 -13.59 -33.54 -29.56
C VAL A 8 -13.25 -32.07 -29.26
N SER A 9 -12.17 -31.90 -28.49
CA SER A 9 -11.04 -31.01 -28.83
C SER A 9 -9.73 -31.68 -28.37
N PHE A 10 -8.64 -31.60 -29.16
CA PHE A 10 -7.51 -32.55 -29.05
C PHE A 10 -6.13 -31.92 -29.30
N THR A 11 -5.35 -31.66 -28.25
CA THR A 11 -3.89 -31.36 -28.28
C THR A 11 -3.36 -31.29 -26.84
N ARG A 12 -2.18 -31.79 -26.43
CA ARG A 12 -1.07 -32.52 -27.10
C ARG A 12 -0.62 -33.70 -26.18
N ARG A 13 0.12 -34.68 -26.74
CA ARG A 13 0.88 -35.76 -26.05
C ARG A 13 0.08 -36.91 -25.37
N PRO A 14 -0.54 -37.82 -26.14
CA PRO A 14 -0.71 -39.21 -25.70
C PRO A 14 -0.20 -40.24 -26.73
N LYS A 15 1.12 -40.34 -26.93
CA LYS A 15 1.75 -41.43 -27.70
C LYS A 15 2.76 -42.28 -26.93
N LYS A 16 3.37 -41.77 -25.85
CA LYS A 16 4.31 -42.56 -25.01
C LYS A 16 3.61 -43.44 -23.96
N LEU A 17 2.48 -43.00 -23.41
CA LEU A 17 1.77 -43.75 -22.35
C LEU A 17 1.17 -45.07 -22.86
N ALA A 18 0.54 -45.05 -24.04
CA ALA A 18 -0.06 -46.23 -24.65
C ALA A 18 0.97 -47.34 -24.97
N LEU A 19 2.19 -46.95 -25.35
CA LEU A 19 3.27 -47.89 -25.66
C LEU A 19 3.73 -48.65 -24.41
N ILE A 20 3.83 -47.97 -23.26
CA ILE A 20 4.21 -48.58 -21.98
C ILE A 20 3.15 -49.57 -21.50
N ILE A 21 1.86 -49.23 -21.64
CA ILE A 21 0.75 -50.12 -21.27
C ILE A 21 0.72 -51.38 -22.16
N LEU A 22 1.03 -51.25 -23.46
CA LEU A 22 1.10 -52.39 -24.37
C LEU A 22 2.29 -53.31 -24.04
N LEU A 23 3.47 -52.74 -23.80
CA LEU A 23 4.70 -53.49 -23.51
C LEU A 23 4.65 -54.23 -22.17
N ALA A 24 3.86 -53.74 -21.21
CA ALA A 24 3.63 -54.40 -19.92
C ALA A 24 2.64 -55.59 -19.99
N MET A 25 1.93 -55.77 -21.11
CA MET A 25 0.95 -56.85 -21.29
C MET A 25 1.49 -58.03 -22.14
N SER A 26 2.50 -57.79 -22.98
CA SER A 26 3.12 -58.82 -23.82
C SER A 26 4.17 -59.63 -23.05
N GLY A 27 3.72 -60.60 -22.26
CA GLY A 27 4.62 -61.56 -21.59
C GLY A 27 5.30 -62.50 -22.57
N HIS A 28 6.51 -62.16 -23.02
CA HIS A 28 7.41 -63.02 -23.79
C HIS A 28 8.85 -62.86 -23.28
N SER A 29 9.46 -63.97 -22.87
CA SER A 29 10.86 -64.02 -22.43
C SER A 29 11.78 -64.21 -23.63
N ALA A 30 12.62 -63.21 -23.94
CA ALA A 30 13.67 -63.32 -24.94
C ALA A 30 14.96 -62.65 -24.43
N PRO A 31 16.10 -63.37 -24.35
CA PRO A 31 17.36 -62.79 -23.93
C PRO A 31 18.02 -62.03 -25.09
N LEU A 32 18.09 -60.71 -24.98
CA LEU A 32 18.90 -59.88 -25.88
C LEU A 32 20.30 -59.67 -25.28
N TYR A 33 21.26 -60.48 -25.74
CA TYR A 33 22.65 -60.05 -25.75
C TYR A 33 22.78 -58.93 -26.80
N ALA A 34 23.13 -57.73 -26.34
CA ALA A 34 23.47 -56.59 -27.19
C ALA A 34 24.76 -55.96 -26.65
N SER A 35 25.65 -55.57 -27.57
CA SER A 35 27.05 -55.22 -27.34
C SER A 35 27.29 -53.97 -26.49
N ASP A 36 28.41 -53.97 -25.76
CA ASP A 36 29.02 -52.80 -25.14
C ASP A 36 29.44 -51.74 -26.21
N GLU A 37 28.57 -50.81 -26.60
CA GLU A 37 29.05 -49.57 -27.29
C GLU A 37 28.17 -48.30 -27.22
N GLU A 38 27.12 -48.20 -26.39
CA GLU A 38 26.31 -46.94 -26.27
C GLU A 38 26.44 -46.18 -24.93
N LEU A 39 27.36 -46.56 -24.03
CA LEU A 39 27.56 -45.87 -22.75
C LEU A 39 28.54 -44.68 -22.78
N TYR A 40 29.14 -44.36 -23.93
CA TYR A 40 30.23 -43.39 -24.08
C TYR A 40 29.87 -42.06 -24.77
N LEU A 41 28.60 -41.60 -24.68
CA LEU A 41 28.17 -40.35 -25.34
C LEU A 41 27.43 -39.32 -24.45
N PHE A 42 27.66 -39.33 -23.13
CA PHE A 42 27.08 -38.33 -22.21
C PHE A 42 28.07 -37.68 -21.20
N SER A 43 29.39 -37.89 -21.35
CA SER A 43 30.41 -37.35 -20.43
C SER A 43 31.05 -36.01 -20.84
N GLN A 44 30.75 -35.47 -22.03
CA GLN A 44 31.46 -34.30 -22.62
C GLN A 44 30.67 -32.97 -22.69
N MET A 45 29.51 -32.84 -22.05
CA MET A 45 28.79 -31.54 -21.95
C MET A 45 28.53 -31.12 -20.48
N ALA A 46 29.59 -31.15 -19.67
CA ALA A 46 29.56 -30.71 -18.27
C ALA A 46 30.86 -30.00 -17.79
N SER A 47 31.73 -29.57 -18.71
CA SER A 47 33.05 -29.02 -18.38
C SER A 47 33.42 -27.77 -19.18
N GLU A 48 32.61 -26.71 -19.08
CA GLU A 48 33.00 -25.38 -19.54
C GLU A 48 32.53 -24.31 -18.53
N ASN A 49 33.29 -23.22 -18.42
CA ASN A 49 33.18 -22.14 -17.43
C ASN A 49 33.31 -22.53 -15.94
N SER A 50 34.54 -22.40 -15.43
CA SER A 50 34.83 -22.22 -14.00
C SER A 50 36.15 -21.48 -13.80
N ARG A 51 36.12 -20.39 -13.00
CA ARG A 51 37.16 -19.82 -12.09
C ARG A 51 37.17 -18.28 -12.09
N PRO A 52 37.80 -17.61 -11.09
CA PRO A 52 38.43 -18.14 -9.87
C PRO A 52 37.96 -17.52 -8.53
N THR A 53 38.19 -18.25 -7.43
CA THR A 53 38.43 -17.70 -6.08
C THR A 53 39.68 -18.39 -5.49
N ILE A 54 40.36 -17.75 -4.52
CA ILE A 54 41.78 -18.00 -4.18
C ILE A 54 41.98 -19.01 -3.01
N ALA A 55 43.18 -19.60 -2.93
CA ALA A 55 43.68 -20.66 -2.05
C ALA A 55 43.80 -20.27 -0.53
N SER A 56 44.35 -21.03 0.44
CA SER A 56 45.27 -22.20 0.49
C SER A 56 45.32 -22.77 1.96
N PRO A 57 46.28 -23.63 2.41
CA PRO A 57 46.62 -25.03 2.07
C PRO A 57 46.52 -26.01 3.30
N ALA A 58 47.06 -27.23 3.19
CA ALA A 58 47.00 -28.30 4.21
C ALA A 58 48.36 -28.63 4.92
N PRO A 59 48.37 -29.33 6.08
CA PRO A 59 49.58 -29.71 6.83
C PRO A 59 50.07 -31.17 6.59
N ARG A 60 51.32 -31.50 6.97
CA ARG A 60 51.89 -32.87 6.89
C ARG A 60 53.02 -33.14 7.92
N ALA A 61 53.09 -34.38 8.41
CA ALA A 61 54.23 -35.04 9.11
C ALA A 61 54.49 -34.78 10.63
N VAL A 62 55.28 -35.69 11.22
CA VAL A 62 55.60 -35.95 12.67
C VAL A 62 57.16 -36.09 12.79
N PRO A 63 57.89 -36.23 13.96
CA PRO A 63 57.60 -37.17 15.09
C PRO A 63 58.19 -36.94 16.53
N ARG A 64 57.82 -37.87 17.46
CA ARG A 64 58.62 -38.53 18.56
C ARG A 64 58.89 -37.91 19.98
N THR A 65 58.43 -38.66 21.00
CA THR A 65 58.95 -38.82 22.41
C THR A 65 58.87 -37.63 23.39
N ARG A 66 58.82 -37.77 24.73
CA ARG A 66 59.19 -38.84 25.70
C ARG A 66 58.21 -38.90 26.93
N ALA A 67 58.36 -39.88 27.83
CA ALA A 67 57.56 -40.11 29.08
C ALA A 67 57.88 -39.10 30.23
N VAL A 68 57.28 -39.05 31.44
CA VAL A 68 56.80 -40.08 32.42
C VAL A 68 55.75 -39.48 33.41
N ALA A 69 54.89 -40.32 34.03
CA ALA A 69 54.33 -40.24 35.43
C ALA A 69 52.81 -40.54 35.59
N ASN A 70 52.44 -41.09 36.76
CA ASN A 70 51.12 -41.52 37.29
C ASN A 70 51.28 -41.60 38.87
N PRO A 71 50.36 -42.04 39.78
CA PRO A 71 49.03 -42.70 39.63
C PRO A 71 47.93 -42.30 40.69
N VAL A 72 46.89 -43.16 40.87
CA VAL A 72 45.87 -43.29 41.97
C VAL A 72 44.81 -42.15 42.12
N VAL A 73 43.53 -42.31 42.56
CA VAL A 73 42.74 -43.36 43.29
C VAL A 73 41.27 -43.46 42.76
N ALA A 74 40.52 -44.53 43.07
CA ALA A 74 39.06 -44.77 42.85
C ALA A 74 38.48 -45.66 44.01
N PRO A 75 37.22 -46.21 44.07
CA PRO A 75 36.04 -46.22 43.14
C PRO A 75 34.64 -46.13 43.87
N VAL A 76 33.59 -46.86 43.40
CA VAL A 76 32.22 -47.16 43.98
C VAL A 76 31.12 -46.08 43.69
N ARG A 77 29.93 -46.27 43.07
CA ARG A 77 28.95 -47.38 42.73
C ARG A 77 27.86 -47.59 43.81
N THR A 78 26.55 -47.33 43.58
CA THR A 78 25.50 -48.29 43.10
C THR A 78 24.13 -47.63 42.75
N GLN A 79 23.17 -48.47 42.29
CA GLN A 79 21.74 -48.26 41.90
C GLN A 79 20.86 -49.31 42.68
N PRO A 80 19.53 -49.57 42.50
CA PRO A 80 18.45 -48.98 41.65
C PRO A 80 17.02 -48.83 42.32
N ALA A 81 16.00 -48.62 41.47
CA ALA A 81 14.56 -48.30 41.63
C ALA A 81 13.57 -49.26 42.38
N ARG A 82 12.31 -48.77 42.61
CA ARG A 82 11.05 -49.57 42.72
C ARG A 82 9.72 -48.76 42.54
N GLN A 83 8.61 -49.47 42.30
CA GLN A 83 7.18 -49.07 42.34
C GLN A 83 6.43 -50.01 43.37
N PRO A 84 5.07 -50.14 43.54
CA PRO A 84 3.89 -49.50 42.88
C PRO A 84 2.59 -49.23 43.75
N ALA A 85 1.54 -48.72 43.08
CA ALA A 85 0.08 -49.03 43.25
C ALA A 85 -0.84 -48.42 44.36
N THR A 86 -2.16 -48.52 44.07
CA THR A 86 -3.43 -48.25 44.83
C THR A 86 -3.78 -46.81 45.29
N SER A 87 -5.04 -46.44 45.61
CA SER A 87 -6.36 -46.58 44.92
C SER A 87 -7.48 -45.84 45.72
N PHE A 88 -8.50 -45.20 45.11
CA PHE A 88 -9.88 -45.04 45.64
C PHE A 88 -10.87 -44.37 44.64
N ALA A 89 -12.19 -44.50 44.88
CA ALA A 89 -13.32 -43.89 44.12
C ALA A 89 -13.94 -42.68 44.89
N ARG A 90 -15.01 -41.95 44.53
CA ARG A 90 -16.24 -42.19 43.72
C ARG A 90 -16.88 -40.84 43.29
N VAL A 91 -17.98 -40.83 42.52
CA VAL A 91 -18.61 -39.66 41.82
C VAL A 91 -20.17 -39.77 41.91
N PRO A 92 -20.96 -38.70 42.20
CA PRO A 92 -21.70 -37.93 41.15
C PRO A 92 -22.03 -36.43 41.47
N GLN A 93 -23.07 -35.88 40.82
CA GLN A 93 -23.68 -34.52 40.80
C GLN A 93 -25.06 -34.52 41.58
N PRO A 94 -25.95 -33.46 41.68
CA PRO A 94 -26.24 -32.31 40.77
C PRO A 94 -26.60 -30.93 41.44
N ALA A 95 -27.52 -30.12 40.87
CA ALA A 95 -27.57 -28.64 40.94
C ALA A 95 -28.90 -27.97 41.39
N ALA A 96 -28.86 -26.64 41.66
CA ALA A 96 -30.00 -25.75 42.03
C ALA A 96 -29.82 -24.29 41.51
N VAL A 97 -30.89 -23.46 41.44
CA VAL A 97 -30.98 -22.25 40.54
C VAL A 97 -31.99 -21.16 41.03
N ILE A 98 -31.70 -19.84 40.81
CA ILE A 98 -32.60 -18.61 40.87
C ILE A 98 -33.11 -18.17 42.28
N PRO A 99 -33.58 -16.92 42.62
CA PRO A 99 -33.73 -15.61 41.90
C PRO A 99 -33.05 -14.35 42.57
N PRO A 100 -33.20 -13.10 42.02
CA PRO A 100 -32.74 -11.82 42.60
C PRO A 100 -33.86 -10.80 43.01
N PRO A 101 -33.54 -9.70 43.75
CA PRO A 101 -34.44 -8.54 43.99
C PRO A 101 -33.98 -7.20 43.33
N ALA A 102 -34.81 -6.14 43.41
CA ALA A 102 -34.90 -5.08 42.39
C ALA A 102 -34.42 -3.64 42.72
N VAL A 103 -33.92 -2.95 41.66
CA VAL A 103 -34.16 -1.56 41.19
C VAL A 103 -34.35 -0.39 42.18
N LYS A 104 -33.55 0.68 41.96
CA LYS A 104 -33.99 2.10 41.96
C LYS A 104 -33.20 2.89 40.90
N ALA A 105 -33.73 4.03 40.43
CA ALA A 105 -33.24 4.75 39.24
C ALA A 105 -32.91 6.23 39.48
N THR A 106 -31.97 6.78 38.69
CA THR A 106 -31.62 8.21 38.62
C THR A 106 -31.32 8.62 37.17
N VAL A 107 -31.63 9.87 36.81
CA VAL A 107 -31.61 10.45 35.45
C VAL A 107 -30.27 11.14 35.13
N PRO A 108 -29.78 11.15 33.88
CA PRO A 108 -28.56 11.87 33.48
C PRO A 108 -28.77 13.39 33.33
N PRO A 109 -27.76 14.24 33.63
CA PRO A 109 -27.81 15.67 33.36
C PRO A 109 -27.45 16.01 31.90
N GLN A 110 -28.14 17.00 31.34
CA GLN A 110 -27.78 17.69 30.09
C GLN A 110 -27.72 19.23 30.33
N PRO A 111 -27.24 20.05 29.36
CA PRO A 111 -26.43 21.23 29.70
C PRO A 111 -27.21 22.50 30.09
N GLN A 112 -26.49 23.45 30.71
CA GLN A 112 -26.93 24.84 30.90
C GLN A 112 -26.32 25.78 29.82
N PRO A 113 -26.97 26.91 29.49
CA PRO A 113 -26.67 27.69 28.29
C PRO A 113 -25.72 28.90 28.52
N PHE A 114 -25.42 29.60 27.42
CA PHE A 114 -24.60 30.82 27.35
C PHE A 114 -25.10 31.97 28.23
N GLY A 115 -24.15 32.70 28.83
CA GLY A 115 -24.35 34.05 29.38
C GLY A 115 -23.22 34.99 28.92
N ARG A 116 -23.58 36.14 28.35
CA ARG A 116 -22.64 37.22 27.98
C ARG A 116 -22.62 38.32 29.05
N ALA A 117 -21.48 39.02 29.13
CA ALA A 117 -21.34 40.49 29.16
C ALA A 117 -20.59 41.13 30.36
N SER A 118 -19.91 42.23 30.01
CA SER A 118 -19.58 43.41 30.86
C SER A 118 -18.58 43.28 32.02
N ALA A 119 -17.35 43.78 31.78
CA ALA A 119 -16.67 44.69 32.72
C ALA A 119 -17.24 46.13 32.53
N PRO A 120 -16.96 47.15 33.40
CA PRO A 120 -15.64 47.82 33.44
C PRO A 120 -15.25 48.51 34.78
N VAL A 121 -14.10 49.24 34.80
CA VAL A 121 -13.64 50.26 35.80
C VAL A 121 -13.41 49.75 37.25
N ALA A 122 -12.23 49.73 37.91
CA ALA A 122 -10.95 50.47 37.90
C ALA A 122 -10.86 51.76 38.76
N ARG A 123 -10.13 51.73 39.91
CA ARG A 123 -9.22 52.83 40.38
C ARG A 123 -8.34 52.56 41.62
N THR A 124 -7.02 52.75 41.45
CA THR A 124 -6.00 53.43 42.31
C THR A 124 -5.93 53.28 43.85
N GLY A 125 -4.70 53.02 44.34
CA GLY A 125 -4.16 53.46 45.65
C GLY A 125 -3.89 52.35 46.68
N GLY A 126 -2.78 52.34 47.46
CA GLY A 126 -1.58 53.19 47.42
C GLY A 126 -0.52 52.83 48.49
N GLU A 127 0.76 52.85 48.09
CA GLU A 127 2.03 53.02 48.86
C GLU A 127 2.31 52.43 50.27
N ARG A 128 3.40 51.64 50.33
CA ARG A 128 4.53 51.67 51.34
C ARG A 128 4.21 51.24 52.81
N ALA A 129 5.17 50.90 53.69
CA ALA A 129 6.65 50.94 53.66
C ALA A 129 7.33 49.93 54.64
N LEU A 130 8.63 49.63 54.42
CA LEU A 130 9.67 49.23 55.42
C LEU A 130 9.51 47.89 56.21
N SER A 131 10.50 47.34 56.95
CA SER A 131 11.96 47.17 56.71
C SER A 131 12.64 46.34 57.83
N GLY A 132 13.51 45.36 57.50
CA GLY A 132 14.76 45.14 58.27
C GLY A 132 15.06 43.80 58.99
N LYS A 133 16.29 43.30 58.73
CA LYS A 133 17.24 42.58 59.63
C LYS A 133 17.03 41.09 60.03
N THR A 134 17.77 40.23 59.32
CA THR A 134 18.94 39.44 59.82
C THR A 134 18.90 38.68 61.15
N THR A 135 19.21 37.35 61.13
CA THR A 135 20.30 36.67 61.91
C THR A 135 20.36 35.14 61.63
N ALA A 136 21.54 34.53 61.77
CA ALA A 136 21.88 33.08 61.75
C ALA A 136 22.99 32.85 62.83
N PRO A 137 23.53 31.63 63.17
CA PRO A 137 23.58 30.38 62.37
C PRO A 137 23.59 29.01 63.15
N HIS A 138 23.91 27.92 62.42
CA HIS A 138 24.76 26.77 62.80
C HIS A 138 24.30 25.67 63.80
N LEU A 139 24.26 24.39 63.33
CA LEU A 139 25.29 23.35 63.57
C LEU A 139 24.95 21.97 62.90
N LEU A 140 25.95 21.07 62.78
CA LEU A 140 25.88 19.72 62.17
C LEU A 140 26.75 18.71 62.97
N PRO A 141 26.40 17.42 63.01
CA PRO A 141 27.01 16.39 62.12
C PRO A 141 25.96 15.33 61.65
N ARG A 142 26.20 14.12 61.12
CA ARG A 142 27.34 13.25 60.70
C ARG A 142 26.76 12.27 59.62
N ARG A 143 27.38 11.92 58.48
CA ARG A 143 28.46 10.91 58.22
C ARG A 143 28.33 9.62 59.06
N LYS A 144 28.46 8.40 58.51
CA LYS A 144 29.03 7.83 57.26
C LYS A 144 28.09 6.70 56.73
N THR A 145 28.25 5.96 55.64
CA THR A 145 28.70 6.01 54.20
C THR A 145 28.38 4.58 53.63
N ALA A 146 28.50 4.16 52.36
CA ALA A 146 29.15 4.64 51.13
C ALA A 146 28.38 4.09 49.90
N SER A 147 29.02 4.06 48.70
CA SER A 147 28.54 3.39 47.45
C SER A 147 27.39 4.12 46.74
N SER A 148 27.22 4.06 45.41
CA SER A 148 28.18 3.95 44.27
C SER A 148 27.39 4.30 42.99
N ASN A 149 27.89 5.09 42.02
CA ASN A 149 29.10 5.91 41.98
C ASN A 149 28.81 7.20 41.20
N ASN A 150 29.63 8.24 41.38
CA ASN A 150 29.23 9.62 41.05
C ASN A 150 30.41 10.57 40.77
N ALA A 151 30.32 11.39 39.72
CA ALA A 151 31.02 12.66 39.46
C ALA A 151 30.46 13.26 38.15
N GLY A 152 30.43 14.58 37.88
CA GLY A 152 30.80 15.77 38.66
C GLY A 152 30.48 17.05 37.83
N TYR A 153 30.21 18.19 38.47
CA TYR A 153 29.70 19.40 37.79
C TYR A 153 30.80 20.37 37.30
N LEU A 154 30.59 20.96 36.10
CA LEU A 154 30.89 22.35 35.65
C LEU A 154 32.34 22.90 35.82
N THR A 155 32.91 23.72 34.91
CA THR A 155 32.34 25.01 34.45
C THR A 155 33.05 25.61 33.20
N ARG A 156 32.29 26.39 32.40
CA ARG A 156 32.69 27.59 31.60
C ARG A 156 33.61 27.52 30.34
N SER A 157 32.93 27.56 29.17
CA SER A 157 32.93 28.64 28.14
C SER A 157 34.16 29.06 27.29
N ALA A 158 33.98 28.92 25.96
CA ALA A 158 34.46 29.80 24.85
C ALA A 158 35.99 29.80 24.53
N PRO A 159 36.46 30.29 23.35
CA PRO A 159 35.77 31.00 22.27
C PRO A 159 35.96 30.34 20.88
N ALA A 160 36.05 31.13 19.79
CA ALA A 160 36.16 30.68 18.40
C ALA A 160 37.45 31.17 17.69
N ALA A 161 37.76 30.50 16.58
CA ALA A 161 38.62 30.91 15.46
C ALA A 161 40.17 30.91 15.61
N THR A 162 40.81 30.73 14.45
CA THR A 162 42.16 31.20 14.04
C THR A 162 43.37 30.24 14.14
N ARG A 163 43.82 29.80 12.95
CA ARG A 163 45.18 29.47 12.46
C ARG A 163 46.18 28.67 13.32
N GLY A 164 46.78 27.67 12.66
CA GLY A 164 48.18 27.26 12.84
C GLY A 164 48.37 25.96 13.63
N GLY A 165 49.08 24.95 13.12
CA GLY A 165 49.61 24.78 11.76
C GLY A 165 50.70 23.70 11.72
N PHE A 166 50.65 22.80 10.73
CA PHE A 166 51.74 21.85 10.46
C PHE A 166 51.97 21.67 8.96
N LEU A 167 53.24 21.44 8.64
CA LEU A 167 53.88 21.31 7.32
C LEU A 167 53.23 20.14 6.53
N GLN A 168 52.84 20.26 5.26
CA GLN A 168 53.56 20.69 4.03
C GLN A 168 54.39 19.56 3.39
N GLN A 169 53.79 18.89 2.39
CA GLN A 169 54.31 18.55 1.05
C GLN A 169 53.10 17.96 0.26
N GLU A 170 52.60 18.52 -0.85
CA GLU A 170 53.22 18.83 -2.16
C GLU A 170 53.08 17.67 -3.17
N ASN A 171 52.12 17.79 -4.10
CA ASN A 171 52.21 17.33 -5.52
C ASN A 171 50.90 17.65 -6.29
N ASN A 172 50.92 18.80 -6.98
CA ASN A 172 50.51 19.07 -8.37
C ASN A 172 49.18 18.63 -9.03
N ASP A 173 48.75 19.56 -9.91
CA ASP A 173 47.99 19.44 -11.17
C ASP A 173 46.46 19.18 -11.12
N GLU A 174 45.70 20.30 -11.19
CA GLU A 174 44.28 20.35 -11.56
C GLU A 174 44.12 20.58 -13.09
N GLU A 175 43.19 19.87 -13.74
CA GLU A 175 42.90 20.04 -15.17
C GLU A 175 41.72 21.01 -15.42
N VAL A 176 41.90 21.97 -16.35
CA VAL A 176 40.98 23.11 -16.53
C VAL A 176 40.03 22.89 -17.72
N ILE A 177 38.72 22.87 -17.46
CA ILE A 177 37.68 22.91 -18.50
C ILE A 177 37.19 24.34 -18.72
N VAL A 178 37.32 24.84 -19.95
CA VAL A 178 37.08 26.24 -20.33
C VAL A 178 35.61 26.50 -20.68
N PHE A 179 34.99 27.48 -20.00
CA PHE A 179 33.72 28.07 -20.45
C PHE A 179 33.92 29.41 -21.16
N ARG A 180 33.19 29.59 -22.26
CA ARG A 180 33.37 30.67 -23.24
C ARG A 180 32.80 32.00 -22.75
N LYS A 181 33.67 32.99 -22.53
CA LYS A 181 33.29 34.38 -22.21
C LYS A 181 32.61 35.03 -23.44
N VAL A 182 31.51 35.74 -23.21
CA VAL A 182 30.86 36.62 -24.21
C VAL A 182 31.20 38.07 -23.86
N GLU A 183 31.52 38.87 -24.87
CA GLU A 183 32.08 40.21 -24.71
C GLU A 183 31.10 41.29 -25.24
N PRO A 184 30.91 42.43 -24.54
CA PRO A 184 29.88 43.40 -24.90
C PRO A 184 30.27 44.23 -26.13
N GLN A 185 29.35 44.35 -27.09
CA GLN A 185 29.52 45.22 -28.26
C GLN A 185 29.31 46.70 -27.88
N SER A 186 30.02 47.58 -28.60
CA SER A 186 30.12 49.01 -28.32
C SER A 186 29.06 49.87 -29.03
N THR A 187 29.03 51.15 -28.67
CA THR A 187 28.05 52.15 -29.11
C THR A 187 28.08 52.46 -30.62
N LYS A 188 26.90 52.78 -31.18
CA LYS A 188 26.76 53.50 -32.45
C LYS A 188 25.68 54.58 -32.37
N THR A 189 25.73 55.53 -33.30
CA THR A 189 25.18 56.88 -33.16
C THR A 189 23.72 57.05 -33.59
N LEU A 190 23.09 58.13 -33.11
CA LEU A 190 21.80 58.64 -33.59
C LEU A 190 21.86 59.04 -35.08
N PRO A 191 20.70 59.06 -35.74
CA PRO A 191 20.31 60.14 -36.65
C PRO A 191 19.21 61.02 -36.02
N THR A 192 19.22 62.31 -36.33
CA THR A 192 18.22 63.30 -35.89
C THR A 192 17.45 63.85 -37.11
N THR A 193 16.19 64.21 -36.89
CA THR A 193 15.32 65.12 -37.70
C THR A 193 14.06 64.45 -38.25
N GLY A 194 12.91 64.92 -37.78
CA GLY A 194 11.55 64.60 -38.24
C GLY A 194 10.57 65.44 -37.42
N GLN A 195 9.73 66.24 -38.07
CA GLN A 195 9.03 67.36 -37.42
C GLN A 195 7.62 67.02 -36.94
N GLN A 196 7.24 67.67 -35.82
CA GLN A 196 5.92 68.24 -35.54
C GLN A 196 4.65 67.40 -35.80
N SER A 197 3.96 67.04 -34.72
CA SER A 197 2.62 67.62 -34.46
C SER A 197 2.22 67.43 -32.99
N VAL A 198 1.63 68.46 -32.39
CA VAL A 198 1.07 68.42 -31.03
C VAL A 198 -0.44 68.67 -31.15
N THR A 199 -1.23 67.68 -30.73
CA THR A 199 -2.70 67.76 -30.63
C THR A 199 -3.17 66.84 -29.49
N PRO A 200 -4.32 67.10 -28.85
CA PRO A 200 -4.33 67.12 -27.38
C PRO A 200 -4.98 65.91 -26.70
N TYR A 201 -4.79 65.89 -25.38
CA TYR A 201 -5.44 65.03 -24.38
C TYR A 201 -6.93 64.76 -24.69
N ARG A 202 -7.26 63.49 -25.03
CA ARG A 202 -8.63 63.10 -25.44
C ARG A 202 -9.35 62.30 -24.36
N ARG A 203 -10.03 63.05 -23.47
CA ARG A 203 -11.19 62.71 -22.63
C ARG A 203 -11.26 61.36 -21.90
N GLU A 204 -11.60 61.45 -20.63
CA GLU A 204 -12.14 60.36 -19.81
C GLU A 204 -13.39 59.73 -20.45
N PRO A 205 -13.65 58.42 -20.25
CA PRO A 205 -14.86 57.78 -20.74
C PRO A 205 -16.08 58.17 -19.88
N THR A 206 -17.02 58.90 -20.47
CA THR A 206 -18.30 59.22 -19.84
C THR A 206 -19.23 58.01 -19.77
N LEU A 207 -20.05 57.95 -18.72
CA LEU A 207 -20.80 56.77 -18.25
C LEU A 207 -22.06 56.43 -19.10
N THR A 208 -21.99 56.54 -20.43
CA THR A 208 -23.16 56.59 -21.32
C THR A 208 -23.15 55.62 -22.51
N ASP A 209 -22.05 54.89 -22.77
CA ASP A 209 -21.96 53.93 -23.90
C ASP A 209 -22.77 52.62 -23.72
N TYR A 210 -23.56 52.50 -22.65
CA TYR A 210 -24.45 51.35 -22.41
C TYR A 210 -25.80 51.49 -23.12
N ALA A 211 -25.79 51.59 -24.46
CA ALA A 211 -27.01 51.58 -25.28
C ALA A 211 -26.82 50.82 -26.60
N ALA A 212 -27.76 49.90 -26.88
CA ALA A 212 -27.92 49.09 -28.11
C ALA A 212 -26.97 47.89 -28.33
N LEU A 213 -27.36 46.73 -27.79
CA LEU A 213 -27.16 45.42 -28.42
C LEU A 213 -28.55 44.80 -28.70
N PRO A 214 -28.76 44.13 -29.85
CA PRO A 214 -30.07 43.57 -30.20
C PRO A 214 -30.43 42.36 -29.34
N ALA A 215 -31.67 42.31 -28.86
CA ALA A 215 -32.15 41.27 -27.95
C ALA A 215 -32.55 39.97 -28.68
N THR A 216 -31.57 39.13 -29.03
CA THR A 216 -31.81 37.70 -29.28
C THR A 216 -31.71 36.92 -27.98
N LEU A 217 -32.84 36.42 -27.46
CA LEU A 217 -32.91 35.66 -26.21
C LEU A 217 -32.14 34.32 -26.33
N PRO A 218 -31.10 34.07 -25.52
CA PRO A 218 -30.50 32.75 -25.42
C PRO A 218 -31.35 31.86 -24.50
N THR A 219 -31.82 30.73 -25.04
CA THR A 219 -32.39 29.61 -24.27
C THR A 219 -31.45 29.22 -23.11
N PRO A 220 -31.94 28.84 -21.91
CA PRO A 220 -31.09 28.62 -20.72
C PRO A 220 -30.23 27.34 -20.74
N GLY A 221 -29.40 27.19 -21.77
CA GLY A 221 -28.26 26.27 -21.82
C GLY A 221 -26.98 27.00 -21.45
N ARG A 222 -26.73 27.21 -20.15
CA ARG A 222 -25.52 27.90 -19.66
C ARG A 222 -24.29 26.99 -19.83
N THR A 223 -23.72 26.96 -21.03
CA THR A 223 -22.48 26.24 -21.34
C THR A 223 -21.31 26.83 -20.54
N VAL A 224 -21.02 26.23 -19.39
CA VAL A 224 -19.83 26.51 -18.60
C VAL A 224 -18.59 26.21 -19.46
N ALA A 225 -17.67 27.16 -19.57
CA ALA A 225 -16.47 27.05 -20.39
C ALA A 225 -15.40 26.14 -19.75
N GLY A 226 -15.73 24.85 -19.63
CA GLY A 226 -14.85 23.78 -19.16
C GLY A 226 -15.11 22.49 -19.95
N PRO A 227 -14.22 21.49 -19.85
CA PRO A 227 -14.40 20.20 -20.50
C PRO A 227 -15.68 19.52 -20.00
N SER A 228 -16.35 18.81 -20.92
CA SER A 228 -17.51 18.00 -20.58
C SER A 228 -17.10 16.76 -19.78
N GLU A 229 -18.04 16.21 -19.01
CA GLU A 229 -17.84 14.98 -18.25
C GLU A 229 -17.31 13.84 -19.14
N ALA A 230 -17.90 13.64 -20.33
CA ALA A 230 -17.46 12.65 -21.30
C ALA A 230 -16.01 12.85 -21.81
N GLN A 231 -15.58 14.11 -21.98
CA GLN A 231 -14.20 14.43 -22.36
C GLN A 231 -13.22 14.09 -21.22
N LEU A 232 -13.60 14.37 -19.97
CA LEU A 232 -12.81 14.02 -18.79
C LEU A 232 -12.74 12.49 -18.61
N GLN A 233 -13.87 11.80 -18.68
CA GLN A 233 -13.95 10.34 -18.65
C GLN A 233 -12.99 9.72 -19.67
N GLN A 234 -13.01 10.17 -20.93
CA GLN A 234 -12.13 9.66 -21.99
C GLN A 234 -10.63 9.91 -21.72
N ILE A 235 -10.25 11.10 -21.23
CA ILE A 235 -8.85 11.43 -20.89
C ILE A 235 -8.36 10.55 -19.73
N PHE A 236 -9.15 10.44 -18.66
CA PHE A 236 -8.80 9.67 -17.48
C PHE A 236 -8.76 8.16 -17.79
N MET A 237 -9.77 7.63 -18.49
CA MET A 237 -9.79 6.24 -18.95
C MET A 237 -8.59 5.88 -19.83
N ARG A 238 -8.11 6.79 -20.69
CA ARG A 238 -6.88 6.56 -21.48
C ARG A 238 -5.66 6.39 -20.57
N ALA A 239 -5.52 7.21 -19.52
CA ALA A 239 -4.44 7.06 -18.54
C ALA A 239 -4.59 5.77 -17.71
N VAL A 240 -5.80 5.44 -17.26
CA VAL A 240 -6.09 4.24 -16.47
C VAL A 240 -5.75 2.95 -17.25
N ARG A 241 -6.11 2.85 -18.53
CA ARG A 241 -5.73 1.71 -19.39
C ARG A 241 -4.21 1.54 -19.50
N GLN A 242 -3.47 2.65 -19.57
CA GLN A 242 -2.00 2.64 -19.61
C GLN A 242 -1.40 2.21 -18.26
N ALA A 243 -2.00 2.62 -17.14
CA ALA A 243 -1.57 2.14 -15.83
C ALA A 243 -1.78 0.61 -15.68
N TRP A 244 -2.85 0.05 -16.24
CA TRP A 244 -3.10 -1.40 -16.18
C TRP A 244 -2.12 -2.27 -17.01
N SER A 245 -1.42 -1.69 -18.00
CA SER A 245 -0.39 -2.42 -18.76
C SER A 245 0.97 -2.41 -18.05
N ILE A 246 1.25 -1.38 -17.24
CA ILE A 246 2.56 -1.17 -16.57
C ILE A 246 2.55 -1.58 -15.08
N ASN A 247 1.45 -1.41 -14.35
CA ASN A 247 1.46 -1.47 -12.88
C ASN A 247 1.73 -2.89 -12.34
N PRO A 248 2.81 -3.09 -11.54
CA PRO A 248 3.19 -4.40 -11.03
C PRO A 248 2.22 -4.99 -9.99
N GLN A 249 1.44 -4.16 -9.28
CA GLN A 249 0.42 -4.63 -8.33
C GLN A 249 -0.66 -5.44 -9.04
N LEU A 250 -1.11 -4.97 -10.22
CA LEU A 250 -2.08 -5.69 -11.04
C LEU A 250 -1.49 -6.99 -11.62
N MET A 251 -0.19 -7.01 -11.93
CA MET A 251 0.47 -8.24 -12.38
C MET A 251 0.65 -9.26 -11.24
N ALA A 252 0.89 -8.81 -10.00
CA ALA A 252 0.92 -9.68 -8.83
C ALA A 252 -0.43 -10.33 -8.55
N VAL A 253 -1.55 -9.58 -8.62
CA VAL A 253 -2.90 -10.14 -8.42
C VAL A 253 -3.30 -11.07 -9.58
N LYS A 254 -2.89 -10.80 -10.82
CA LYS A 254 -3.04 -11.76 -11.94
C LYS A 254 -2.26 -13.05 -11.70
N ALA A 255 -1.01 -12.97 -11.23
CA ALA A 255 -0.22 -14.15 -10.88
C ALA A 255 -0.87 -14.95 -9.74
N GLN A 256 -1.43 -14.27 -8.73
CA GLN A 256 -2.19 -14.91 -7.65
C GLN A 256 -3.45 -15.63 -8.16
N SER A 257 -4.13 -15.10 -9.19
CA SER A 257 -5.24 -15.81 -9.85
C SER A 257 -4.77 -17.06 -10.60
N SER A 258 -3.62 -17.00 -11.29
CA SER A 258 -3.04 -18.18 -11.94
C SER A 258 -2.58 -19.24 -10.93
N MET A 259 -2.12 -18.83 -9.73
CA MET A 259 -1.90 -19.74 -8.61
C MET A 259 -3.22 -20.36 -8.12
N ALA A 260 -4.32 -19.60 -8.05
CA ALA A 260 -5.62 -20.14 -7.69
C ALA A 260 -6.17 -21.14 -8.73
N GLU A 261 -5.91 -20.91 -10.02
CA GLU A 261 -6.18 -21.87 -11.11
C GLU A 261 -5.36 -23.15 -10.94
N ALA A 262 -4.05 -23.04 -10.68
CA ALA A 262 -3.19 -24.17 -10.41
C ALA A 262 -3.63 -24.98 -9.16
N ASN A 263 -4.04 -24.29 -8.08
CA ASN A 263 -4.58 -24.93 -6.87
C ASN A 263 -5.92 -25.66 -7.10
N VAL A 264 -6.73 -25.18 -8.06
CA VAL A 264 -7.95 -25.87 -8.51
C VAL A 264 -7.59 -27.13 -9.29
N ASP A 265 -6.59 -27.07 -10.17
CA ASP A 265 -6.15 -28.23 -10.96
C ASP A 265 -5.36 -29.25 -10.13
N GLU A 266 -4.62 -28.84 -9.10
CA GLU A 266 -4.05 -29.71 -8.07
C GLU A 266 -5.17 -30.48 -7.33
N ALA A 267 -6.22 -29.78 -6.91
CA ALA A 267 -7.37 -30.42 -6.25
C ALA A 267 -8.13 -31.39 -7.18
N LYS A 268 -8.22 -31.08 -8.49
CA LYS A 268 -8.70 -32.04 -9.51
C LYS A 268 -7.73 -33.22 -9.68
N GLY A 269 -6.42 -32.98 -9.55
CA GLY A 269 -5.34 -33.97 -9.56
C GLY A 269 -5.59 -35.14 -8.62
N GLN A 270 -6.15 -34.88 -7.43
CA GLN A 270 -6.50 -35.89 -6.42
C GLN A 270 -7.58 -36.90 -6.85
N ARG A 271 -8.28 -36.67 -7.97
CA ARG A 271 -9.22 -37.64 -8.57
C ARG A 271 -8.55 -38.68 -9.46
N TRP A 272 -7.31 -38.43 -9.89
CA TRP A 272 -6.56 -39.33 -10.77
C TRP A 272 -5.72 -40.31 -9.95
N PRO A 273 -5.33 -41.47 -10.51
CA PRO A 273 -4.36 -42.35 -9.89
C PRO A 273 -3.04 -41.61 -9.63
N GLN A 274 -2.63 -41.52 -8.36
CA GLN A 274 -1.30 -41.08 -8.00
C GLN A 274 -0.33 -42.25 -8.24
N LEU A 275 0.84 -41.98 -8.82
CA LEU A 275 1.84 -43.01 -9.17
C LEU A 275 3.21 -42.56 -8.66
N ASP A 276 3.64 -43.18 -7.58
CA ASP A 276 4.90 -42.91 -6.90
C ASP A 276 5.93 -44.01 -7.19
N VAL A 277 7.18 -43.61 -7.43
CA VAL A 277 8.33 -44.53 -7.54
C VAL A 277 9.26 -44.28 -6.37
N ASN A 278 9.44 -45.29 -5.52
CA ASN A 278 10.34 -45.24 -4.38
C ASN A 278 11.64 -46.00 -4.66
N ALA A 279 12.76 -45.49 -4.17
CA ALA A 279 14.02 -46.21 -4.08
C ALA A 279 14.47 -46.23 -2.62
N GLN A 280 14.91 -47.40 -2.13
CA GLN A 280 15.33 -47.60 -0.75
C GLN A 280 16.71 -48.27 -0.73
N SER A 281 17.65 -47.69 0.03
CA SER A 281 18.95 -48.31 0.32
C SER A 281 18.78 -49.54 1.22
N PRO A 282 19.66 -50.56 1.13
CA PRO A 282 19.66 -51.69 2.05
C PRO A 282 19.70 -51.25 3.53
N SER A 283 18.86 -51.88 4.36
CA SER A 283 18.79 -51.61 5.79
C SER A 283 19.91 -52.35 6.54
N LEU A 284 20.85 -51.62 7.16
CA LEU A 284 21.86 -52.22 8.03
C LEU A 284 21.21 -52.65 9.37
N GLN A 285 21.39 -53.91 9.74
CA GLN A 285 20.86 -54.50 10.98
C GLN A 285 21.99 -54.65 12.01
N PHE A 286 21.74 -54.19 13.24
CA PHE A 286 22.71 -54.20 14.35
C PHE A 286 22.10 -54.84 15.60
N GLY A 287 22.92 -55.52 16.41
CA GLY A 287 22.51 -56.24 17.62
C GLY A 287 22.37 -57.75 17.42
N ASP A 288 21.94 -58.44 18.47
CA ASP A 288 21.66 -59.88 18.47
C ASP A 288 20.17 -60.15 18.31
N GLY A 289 19.85 -61.07 17.40
CA GLY A 289 18.50 -61.41 16.96
C GLY A 289 18.56 -62.20 15.65
N GLN A 290 17.41 -62.64 15.15
CA GLN A 290 17.31 -63.30 13.85
C GLN A 290 17.54 -62.28 12.73
N ARG A 291 18.77 -62.19 12.23
CA ARG A 291 19.13 -61.31 11.11
C ARG A 291 18.56 -61.87 9.81
N SER A 292 17.73 -61.11 9.10
CA SER A 292 17.31 -61.53 7.75
C SER A 292 18.52 -61.48 6.81
N LYS A 293 18.56 -62.40 5.83
CA LYS A 293 19.40 -62.21 4.64
C LYS A 293 18.77 -61.13 3.76
N GLN A 294 18.86 -59.88 4.20
CA GLN A 294 18.43 -58.73 3.42
C GLN A 294 19.33 -58.60 2.19
N SER A 295 18.74 -58.42 1.00
CA SER A 295 19.51 -58.19 -0.21
C SER A 295 20.39 -56.94 -0.09
N SER A 296 21.64 -57.04 -0.53
CA SER A 296 22.59 -55.92 -0.54
C SER A 296 22.35 -54.93 -1.70
N MET A 297 21.33 -55.15 -2.52
CA MET A 297 20.96 -54.30 -3.65
C MET A 297 19.90 -53.26 -3.26
N PRO A 298 19.92 -52.03 -3.80
CA PRO A 298 18.85 -51.05 -3.60
C PRO A 298 17.50 -51.57 -4.07
N ALA A 299 16.46 -51.40 -3.25
CA ALA A 299 15.10 -51.81 -3.56
C ALA A 299 14.31 -50.67 -4.23
N PHE A 300 13.97 -50.87 -5.50
CA PHE A 300 13.01 -50.04 -6.23
C PHE A 300 11.58 -50.57 -6.02
N GLY A 301 10.64 -49.66 -5.80
CA GLY A 301 9.22 -49.95 -5.72
C GLY A 301 8.39 -48.94 -6.50
N ILE A 302 7.21 -49.38 -6.96
CA ILE A 302 6.21 -48.56 -7.63
C ILE A 302 4.90 -48.75 -6.88
N ASN A 303 4.27 -47.65 -6.48
CA ASN A 303 2.99 -47.64 -5.81
C ASN A 303 2.01 -46.77 -6.60
N MET A 304 0.82 -47.28 -6.86
CA MET A 304 -0.30 -46.52 -7.41
C MET A 304 -1.44 -46.49 -6.40
N ALA A 305 -1.96 -45.30 -6.10
CA ALA A 305 -3.07 -45.09 -5.19
C ALA A 305 -4.16 -44.24 -5.85
N THR A 306 -5.40 -44.73 -5.86
CA THR A 306 -6.56 -44.02 -6.40
C THR A 306 -7.68 -43.98 -5.37
N ASN A 307 -8.14 -42.77 -5.03
CA ASN A 307 -9.35 -42.58 -4.21
C ASN A 307 -10.58 -42.96 -5.06
N LEU A 308 -11.29 -44.04 -4.70
CA LEU A 308 -12.53 -44.45 -5.38
C LEU A 308 -13.76 -43.77 -4.78
N TYR A 309 -13.78 -43.60 -3.45
CA TYR A 309 -14.91 -43.00 -2.75
C TYR A 309 -14.52 -42.46 -1.37
N ASP A 310 -14.87 -41.19 -1.11
CA ASP A 310 -14.50 -40.44 0.09
C ASP A 310 -15.68 -39.63 0.68
N PHE A 311 -16.91 -40.03 0.37
CA PHE A 311 -18.14 -39.31 0.73
C PHE A 311 -18.17 -37.84 0.27
N GLY A 312 -17.41 -37.50 -0.78
CA GLY A 312 -17.38 -36.17 -1.39
C GLY A 312 -16.31 -35.23 -0.86
N GLN A 313 -15.28 -35.71 -0.12
CA GLN A 313 -14.22 -34.83 0.36
C GLN A 313 -13.51 -34.11 -0.80
N THR A 314 -12.93 -34.84 -1.76
CA THR A 314 -12.23 -34.23 -2.91
C THR A 314 -13.20 -33.40 -3.76
N ALA A 315 -14.49 -33.74 -3.83
CA ALA A 315 -15.49 -32.91 -4.51
C ALA A 315 -15.69 -31.55 -3.81
N SER A 316 -15.84 -31.54 -2.48
CA SER A 316 -15.98 -30.32 -1.68
C SER A 316 -14.70 -29.48 -1.62
N THR A 317 -13.52 -30.11 -1.58
CA THR A 317 -12.23 -29.42 -1.69
C THR A 317 -12.07 -28.74 -3.06
N ILE A 318 -12.45 -29.39 -4.16
CA ILE A 318 -12.45 -28.74 -5.49
C ILE A 318 -13.43 -27.56 -5.53
N ALA A 319 -14.61 -27.69 -4.93
CA ALA A 319 -15.58 -26.58 -4.85
C ALA A 319 -15.04 -25.40 -4.01
N SER A 320 -14.39 -25.68 -2.87
CA SER A 320 -13.69 -24.69 -2.04
C SER A 320 -12.62 -23.93 -2.85
N ARG A 321 -11.76 -24.65 -3.59
CA ARG A 321 -10.75 -24.02 -4.47
C ARG A 321 -11.36 -23.26 -5.63
N GLN A 322 -12.46 -23.74 -6.23
CA GLN A 322 -13.13 -23.06 -7.33
C GLN A 322 -13.75 -21.71 -6.90
N GLU A 323 -14.33 -21.63 -5.70
CA GLU A 323 -14.79 -20.37 -5.12
C GLU A 323 -13.61 -19.46 -4.71
N THR A 324 -12.49 -20.04 -4.27
CA THR A 324 -11.25 -19.29 -4.03
C THR A 324 -10.70 -18.66 -5.33
N LEU A 325 -10.82 -19.36 -6.46
CA LEU A 325 -10.51 -18.81 -7.78
C LEU A 325 -11.49 -17.68 -8.17
N THR A 326 -12.80 -17.85 -7.98
CA THR A 326 -13.79 -16.79 -8.20
C THR A 326 -13.45 -15.54 -7.38
N ALA A 327 -13.03 -15.71 -6.11
CA ALA A 327 -12.53 -14.62 -5.28
C ALA A 327 -11.29 -13.95 -5.90
N SER A 328 -10.29 -14.72 -6.33
CA SER A 328 -9.08 -14.17 -6.93
C SER A 328 -9.33 -13.44 -8.26
N GLN A 329 -10.34 -13.85 -9.03
CA GLN A 329 -10.77 -13.15 -10.25
C GLN A 329 -11.42 -11.80 -9.91
N GLN A 330 -12.29 -11.76 -8.89
CA GLN A 330 -12.86 -10.50 -8.39
C GLN A 330 -11.80 -9.57 -7.77
N ALA A 331 -10.74 -10.13 -7.19
CA ALA A 331 -9.59 -9.36 -6.71
C ALA A 331 -8.85 -8.62 -7.85
N ILE A 332 -8.76 -9.18 -9.05
CA ILE A 332 -8.18 -8.49 -10.22
C ILE A 332 -9.00 -7.22 -10.54
N ILE A 333 -10.33 -7.32 -10.57
CA ILE A 333 -11.22 -6.20 -10.90
C ILE A 333 -11.16 -5.13 -9.80
N ALA A 334 -11.20 -5.53 -8.53
CA ALA A 334 -11.00 -4.61 -7.40
C ALA A 334 -9.65 -3.87 -7.48
N GLN A 335 -8.56 -4.57 -7.88
CA GLN A 335 -7.25 -3.94 -8.05
C GLN A 335 -7.18 -3.02 -9.28
N GLN A 336 -7.95 -3.30 -10.35
CA GLN A 336 -8.10 -2.39 -11.49
C GLN A 336 -8.78 -1.08 -11.09
N GLU A 337 -9.81 -1.14 -10.23
CA GLU A 337 -10.51 0.04 -9.71
C GLU A 337 -9.64 0.87 -8.76
N ASP A 338 -8.90 0.23 -7.85
CA ASP A 338 -7.94 0.92 -6.98
C ASP A 338 -6.86 1.64 -7.79
N VAL A 339 -6.28 0.97 -8.80
CA VAL A 339 -5.32 1.63 -9.72
C VAL A 339 -5.98 2.76 -10.52
N ALA A 340 -7.24 2.60 -10.93
CA ALA A 340 -7.99 3.66 -11.61
C ALA A 340 -8.20 4.88 -10.70
N LEU A 341 -8.51 4.67 -9.42
CA LEU A 341 -8.67 5.72 -8.42
C LEU A 341 -7.33 6.40 -8.09
N GLN A 342 -6.24 5.63 -7.91
CA GLN A 342 -4.89 6.16 -7.70
C GLN A 342 -4.46 7.08 -8.85
N VAL A 343 -4.60 6.64 -10.10
CA VAL A 343 -4.28 7.44 -11.30
C VAL A 343 -5.14 8.69 -11.35
N SER A 344 -6.45 8.55 -11.12
CA SER A 344 -7.39 9.68 -11.17
C SER A 344 -7.04 10.75 -10.12
N ASN A 345 -6.83 10.36 -8.86
CA ASN A 345 -6.45 11.28 -7.79
C ASN A 345 -5.11 11.98 -8.06
N ALA A 346 -4.15 11.29 -8.68
CA ALA A 346 -2.86 11.89 -9.05
C ALA A 346 -2.99 12.90 -10.20
N LEU A 347 -3.84 12.63 -11.21
CA LEU A 347 -4.17 13.59 -12.29
C LEU A 347 -4.93 14.83 -11.76
N ILE A 348 -5.86 14.64 -10.82
CA ILE A 348 -6.59 15.72 -10.14
C ILE A 348 -5.63 16.58 -9.32
N THR A 349 -4.76 15.94 -8.52
CA THR A 349 -3.73 16.64 -7.72
C THR A 349 -2.77 17.43 -8.61
N LEU A 350 -2.27 16.83 -9.70
CA LEU A 350 -1.38 17.55 -10.63
C LEU A 350 -2.08 18.77 -11.26
N THR A 351 -3.35 18.65 -11.64
CA THR A 351 -4.09 19.79 -12.20
C THR A 351 -4.31 20.88 -11.14
N LYS A 352 -4.68 20.50 -9.91
CA LYS A 352 -4.83 21.40 -8.76
C LYS A 352 -3.55 22.19 -8.48
N GLU A 353 -2.41 21.52 -8.33
CA GLU A 353 -1.15 22.19 -8.02
C GLU A 353 -0.66 23.07 -9.19
N ARG A 354 -0.95 22.71 -10.45
CA ARG A 354 -0.70 23.58 -11.61
C ARG A 354 -1.54 24.87 -11.57
N GLN A 355 -2.82 24.80 -11.18
CA GLN A 355 -3.63 26.01 -10.96
C GLN A 355 -3.07 26.87 -9.80
N VAL A 356 -2.66 26.23 -8.69
CA VAL A 356 -2.01 26.89 -7.55
C VAL A 356 -0.72 27.61 -7.98
N ILE A 357 0.10 27.02 -8.86
CA ILE A 357 1.32 27.65 -9.39
C ILE A 357 1.00 28.93 -10.15
N GLU A 358 0.01 28.97 -11.04
CA GLU A 358 -0.36 30.19 -11.76
C GLU A 358 -0.93 31.28 -10.83
N LEU A 359 -1.71 30.89 -9.81
CA LEU A 359 -2.16 31.79 -8.76
C LEU A 359 -0.98 32.39 -7.98
N SER A 360 -0.03 31.56 -7.54
CA SER A 360 1.16 32.00 -6.79
C SER A 360 2.12 32.84 -7.64
N LYS A 361 2.28 32.55 -8.94
CA LYS A 361 3.00 33.42 -9.89
C LYS A 361 2.40 34.82 -9.95
N SER A 362 1.07 34.93 -10.09
CA SER A 362 0.38 36.22 -10.14
C SER A 362 0.56 37.02 -8.85
N TYR A 363 0.52 36.34 -7.69
CA TYR A 363 0.74 36.94 -6.38
C TYR A 363 2.19 37.39 -6.17
N VAL A 364 3.20 36.60 -6.58
CA VAL A 364 4.62 37.00 -6.56
C VAL A 364 4.85 38.24 -7.44
N ALA A 365 4.30 38.28 -8.65
CA ALA A 365 4.41 39.42 -9.55
C ALA A 365 3.84 40.70 -8.92
N ARG A 366 2.66 40.59 -8.29
CA ARG A 366 1.98 41.71 -7.61
C ARG A 366 2.69 42.17 -6.34
N MET A 367 3.24 41.26 -5.52
CA MET A 367 4.10 41.62 -4.38
C MET A 367 5.39 42.31 -4.84
N ASN A 368 5.95 41.92 -5.99
CA ASN A 368 7.13 42.56 -6.57
C ASN A 368 6.83 43.96 -7.12
N GLU A 369 5.68 44.14 -7.77
CA GLU A 369 5.17 45.44 -8.21
C GLU A 369 5.05 46.43 -7.03
N LEU A 370 4.30 46.06 -5.98
CA LEU A 370 4.11 46.91 -4.79
C LEU A 370 5.43 47.23 -4.08
N THR A 371 6.31 46.23 -3.95
CA THR A 371 7.66 46.43 -3.39
C THR A 371 8.50 47.40 -4.24
N THR A 372 8.35 47.35 -5.57
CA THR A 372 9.07 48.22 -6.50
C THR A 372 8.56 49.67 -6.42
N MET A 373 7.24 49.88 -6.49
CA MET A 373 6.60 51.20 -6.32
C MET A 373 7.05 51.87 -5.02
N LEU A 374 6.94 51.13 -3.91
CA LEU A 374 7.35 51.58 -2.58
C LEU A 374 8.85 51.87 -2.47
N SER A 375 9.70 51.10 -3.16
CA SER A 375 11.14 51.38 -3.23
C SER A 375 11.47 52.68 -3.98
N GLY A 376 10.57 53.13 -4.85
CA GLY A 376 10.58 54.48 -5.43
C GLY A 376 10.22 55.54 -4.40
N ILE A 377 9.10 55.36 -3.70
CA ILE A 377 8.63 56.28 -2.65
C ILE A 377 9.70 56.46 -1.56
N VAL A 378 10.33 55.39 -1.10
CA VAL A 378 11.34 55.42 -0.01
C VAL A 378 12.64 56.15 -0.38
N LYS A 379 12.88 56.44 -1.67
CA LYS A 379 13.98 57.33 -2.10
C LYS A 379 13.65 58.81 -1.87
N ALA A 380 12.37 59.17 -1.88
CA ALA A 380 11.90 60.52 -1.57
C ALA A 380 11.58 60.68 -0.06
N ASP A 381 11.02 59.65 0.57
CA ASP A 381 10.67 59.62 1.99
C ASP A 381 11.35 58.45 2.73
N GLN A 382 12.44 58.76 3.45
CA GLN A 382 13.17 57.76 4.23
C GLN A 382 12.43 57.27 5.48
N GLY A 383 11.32 57.90 5.90
CA GLY A 383 10.51 57.46 7.03
C GLY A 383 9.89 56.08 6.79
N ARG A 384 9.52 55.77 5.55
CA ARG A 384 8.79 54.55 5.16
C ARG A 384 9.68 53.31 4.92
N ARG A 385 10.93 53.33 5.41
CA ARG A 385 11.86 52.18 5.33
C ARG A 385 11.38 50.92 6.05
N SER A 386 10.54 51.07 7.09
CA SER A 386 9.86 49.97 7.79
C SER A 386 8.86 49.26 6.88
N GLU A 387 7.98 49.99 6.20
CA GLU A 387 7.04 49.48 5.19
C GLU A 387 7.77 48.71 4.08
N LEU A 388 8.88 49.25 3.56
CA LEU A 388 9.67 48.57 2.52
C LEU A 388 10.28 47.25 3.01
N THR A 389 10.61 47.16 4.30
CA THR A 389 11.08 45.91 4.91
C THR A 389 9.94 44.89 5.04
N GLN A 390 8.72 45.34 5.36
CA GLN A 390 7.51 44.50 5.39
C GLN A 390 7.11 44.00 4.00
N ALA A 391 7.12 44.87 2.98
CA ALA A 391 6.80 44.52 1.59
C ALA A 391 7.78 43.46 1.05
N ARG A 392 9.10 43.65 1.28
CA ARG A 392 10.13 42.66 0.95
C ARG A 392 9.91 41.32 1.66
N SER A 393 9.50 41.34 2.93
CA SER A 393 9.14 40.12 3.66
C SER A 393 7.94 39.39 3.03
N ARG A 394 6.90 40.11 2.62
CA ARG A 394 5.75 39.54 1.88
C ARG A 394 6.14 38.98 0.51
N LEU A 395 7.03 39.64 -0.23
CA LEU A 395 7.57 39.13 -1.49
C LEU A 395 8.34 37.81 -1.30
N LEU A 396 9.22 37.73 -0.30
CA LEU A 396 9.93 36.49 0.03
C LEU A 396 8.96 35.38 0.48
N GLN A 397 7.92 35.72 1.25
CA GLN A 397 6.86 34.78 1.62
C GLN A 397 6.10 34.26 0.39
N ALA A 398 5.74 35.14 -0.55
CA ALA A 398 5.08 34.75 -1.80
C ALA A 398 5.95 33.83 -2.66
N GLN A 399 7.26 34.11 -2.74
CA GLN A 399 8.22 33.27 -3.46
C GLN A 399 8.34 31.87 -2.83
N SER A 400 8.37 31.78 -1.49
CA SER A 400 8.37 30.51 -0.77
C SER A 400 7.07 29.71 -0.98
N LEU A 401 5.91 30.37 -1.06
CA LEU A 401 4.63 29.72 -1.40
C LEU A 401 4.60 29.18 -2.84
N LEU A 402 5.18 29.93 -3.79
CA LEU A 402 5.33 29.47 -5.18
C LEU A 402 6.24 28.26 -5.28
N ASP A 403 7.42 28.29 -4.65
CA ASP A 403 8.36 27.16 -4.64
C ASP A 403 7.75 25.90 -3.98
N SER A 404 7.02 26.09 -2.88
CA SER A 404 6.26 25.01 -2.23
C SER A 404 5.21 24.35 -3.13
N ALA A 405 4.58 25.13 -4.02
CA ALA A 405 3.61 24.61 -5.00
C ALA A 405 4.31 23.91 -6.18
N VAL A 406 5.45 24.42 -6.64
CA VAL A 406 6.31 23.77 -7.65
C VAL A 406 6.81 22.41 -7.12
N SER A 407 7.18 22.30 -5.84
CA SER A 407 7.53 21.02 -5.24
C SER A 407 6.34 20.04 -5.27
N ARG A 408 5.17 20.45 -4.77
CA ARG A 408 3.97 19.58 -4.76
C ARG A 408 3.54 19.12 -6.15
N ALA A 409 3.68 19.97 -7.18
CA ALA A 409 3.43 19.57 -8.56
C ALA A 409 4.44 18.51 -9.04
N ARG A 410 5.72 18.64 -8.71
CA ARG A 410 6.75 17.62 -9.02
C ARG A 410 6.48 16.31 -8.29
N ASP A 411 6.04 16.35 -7.03
CA ASP A 411 5.68 15.16 -6.25
C ASP A 411 4.50 14.40 -6.90
N ALA A 412 3.52 15.15 -7.43
CA ALA A 412 2.41 14.60 -8.20
C ALA A 412 2.87 14.03 -9.57
N GLU A 413 3.80 14.68 -10.26
CA GLU A 413 4.39 14.19 -11.52
C GLU A 413 5.21 12.90 -11.31
N ILE A 414 6.03 12.82 -10.25
CA ILE A 414 6.75 11.60 -9.84
C ILE A 414 5.75 10.47 -9.53
N THR A 415 4.66 10.78 -8.82
CA THR A 415 3.60 9.81 -8.52
C THR A 415 2.90 9.31 -9.78
N LEU A 416 2.67 10.17 -10.77
CA LEU A 416 2.11 9.79 -12.07
C LEU A 416 3.09 8.97 -12.91
N HIS A 417 4.38 9.34 -12.93
CA HIS A 417 5.41 8.56 -13.63
C HIS A 417 5.55 7.13 -13.06
N ARG A 418 5.42 6.95 -11.73
CA ARG A 418 5.34 5.63 -11.10
C ARG A 418 4.14 4.79 -11.57
N LEU A 419 3.05 5.43 -11.99
CA LEU A 419 1.80 4.77 -12.39
C LEU A 419 1.64 4.60 -13.91
N LEU A 420 2.25 5.49 -14.71
CA LEU A 420 2.04 5.63 -16.16
C LEU A 420 3.32 5.48 -16.99
N GLY A 421 4.48 5.33 -16.34
CA GLY A 421 5.79 5.43 -16.99
C GLY A 421 6.02 6.83 -17.58
N GLU A 422 6.60 6.89 -18.77
CA GLU A 422 6.87 8.14 -19.49
C GLU A 422 5.61 8.75 -20.14
N THR A 423 4.44 8.12 -19.99
CA THR A 423 3.22 8.49 -20.73
C THR A 423 2.63 9.82 -20.24
N GLN A 424 2.84 10.89 -21.00
CA GLN A 424 2.23 12.20 -20.72
C GLN A 424 0.72 12.18 -21.03
N VAL A 425 -0.08 12.71 -20.09
CA VAL A 425 -1.54 12.83 -20.23
C VAL A 425 -1.90 14.30 -20.51
N PRO A 426 -2.60 14.62 -21.62
CA PRO A 426 -3.02 15.99 -21.91
C PRO A 426 -4.17 16.39 -20.97
N LEU A 427 -3.83 17.09 -19.90
CA LEU A 427 -4.79 17.58 -18.90
C LEU A 427 -5.38 18.95 -19.32
N PRO A 428 -6.70 19.16 -19.15
CA PRO A 428 -7.35 20.43 -19.48
C PRO A 428 -6.91 21.54 -18.51
N GLN A 429 -6.41 22.65 -19.05
CA GLN A 429 -5.91 23.80 -18.29
C GLN A 429 -7.02 24.68 -17.67
N THR A 430 -8.29 24.38 -17.96
CA THR A 430 -9.45 25.09 -17.40
C THR A 430 -9.60 24.85 -15.89
N PRO A 431 -9.74 25.89 -15.05
CA PRO A 431 -9.82 25.75 -13.59
C PRO A 431 -11.16 25.20 -13.07
N ARG A 432 -12.18 25.09 -13.93
CA ARG A 432 -13.47 24.48 -13.62
C ARG A 432 -13.78 23.37 -14.61
N TRP A 433 -14.33 22.27 -14.09
CA TRP A 433 -14.77 21.11 -14.83
C TRP A 433 -16.28 20.90 -14.62
N ASN A 434 -17.00 20.45 -15.65
CA ASN A 434 -18.42 20.14 -15.52
C ASN A 434 -18.62 18.72 -14.99
N LEU A 435 -18.32 18.52 -13.70
CA LEU A 435 -18.58 17.30 -12.94
C LEU A 435 -19.60 17.60 -11.84
N GLN A 436 -20.51 16.65 -11.60
CA GLN A 436 -21.51 16.72 -10.53
C GLN A 436 -21.45 15.42 -9.69
N PRO A 437 -21.82 15.46 -8.39
CA PRO A 437 -22.02 14.25 -7.60
C PRO A 437 -23.06 13.32 -8.25
N ALA A 438 -22.77 12.03 -8.28
CA ALA A 438 -23.73 11.03 -8.72
C ALA A 438 -24.82 10.81 -7.65
N ASN A 439 -25.99 10.28 -8.04
CA ASN A 439 -27.08 10.07 -7.10
C ASN A 439 -26.71 9.03 -6.03
N LEU A 440 -26.63 9.45 -4.76
CA LEU A 440 -26.26 8.60 -3.61
C LEU A 440 -27.08 7.29 -3.54
N ALA A 441 -28.40 7.34 -3.74
CA ALA A 441 -29.23 6.14 -3.68
C ALA A 441 -28.91 5.16 -4.81
N ARG A 442 -28.56 5.64 -6.01
CA ARG A 442 -28.10 4.81 -7.12
C ARG A 442 -26.73 4.18 -6.84
N LEU A 443 -25.80 4.93 -6.26
CA LEU A 443 -24.49 4.37 -5.83
C LEU A 443 -24.66 3.28 -4.77
N LEU A 444 -25.54 3.50 -3.78
CA LEU A 444 -25.82 2.51 -2.73
C LEU A 444 -26.55 1.25 -3.27
N GLN A 445 -27.38 1.38 -4.30
CA GLN A 445 -27.97 0.22 -5.00
C GLN A 445 -26.91 -0.62 -5.73
N ARG A 446 -25.89 0.01 -6.31
CA ARG A 446 -24.76 -0.67 -7.00
C ARG A 446 -23.77 -1.35 -6.07
N LEU A 447 -23.84 -1.11 -4.77
CA LEU A 447 -22.89 -1.66 -3.79
C LEU A 447 -22.82 -3.19 -3.79
N GLU A 448 -23.90 -3.89 -4.13
CA GLU A 448 -23.89 -5.37 -4.20
C GLU A 448 -23.11 -5.91 -5.43
N ASP A 449 -22.96 -5.10 -6.49
CA ASP A 449 -22.14 -5.41 -7.66
C ASP A 449 -20.63 -5.23 -7.39
N HIS A 450 -20.24 -4.59 -6.28
CA HIS A 450 -18.85 -4.17 -6.04
C HIS A 450 -17.86 -5.35 -5.99
N PRO A 451 -16.79 -5.36 -6.81
CA PRO A 451 -15.83 -6.47 -6.88
C PRO A 451 -15.23 -6.92 -5.55
N ALA A 452 -14.92 -6.00 -4.62
CA ALA A 452 -14.42 -6.37 -3.30
C ALA A 452 -15.44 -7.17 -2.48
N ILE A 453 -16.73 -6.81 -2.55
CA ILE A 453 -17.81 -7.53 -1.86
C ILE A 453 -18.07 -8.89 -2.52
N GLN A 454 -18.06 -8.94 -3.86
CA GLN A 454 -18.13 -10.18 -4.63
C GLN A 454 -16.97 -11.14 -4.27
N ARG A 455 -15.75 -10.60 -4.03
CA ARG A 455 -14.61 -11.37 -3.53
C ARG A 455 -14.91 -12.01 -2.16
N ALA A 456 -15.29 -11.23 -1.16
CA ALA A 456 -15.54 -11.80 0.18
C ALA A 456 -16.77 -12.72 0.22
N GLN A 457 -17.77 -12.51 -0.64
CA GLN A 457 -18.87 -13.45 -0.81
C GLN A 457 -18.36 -14.80 -1.36
N ALA A 458 -17.43 -14.79 -2.32
CA ALA A 458 -16.79 -16.00 -2.81
C ALA A 458 -15.86 -16.65 -1.75
N GLU A 459 -15.10 -15.87 -0.98
CA GLU A 459 -14.30 -16.36 0.16
C GLU A 459 -15.19 -17.05 1.22
N ALA A 460 -16.36 -16.49 1.54
CA ALA A 460 -17.33 -17.10 2.44
C ALA A 460 -17.95 -18.39 1.86
N ARG A 461 -18.25 -18.44 0.54
CA ARG A 461 -18.68 -19.69 -0.13
C ARG A 461 -17.58 -20.75 -0.13
N ALA A 462 -16.32 -20.37 -0.32
CA ALA A 462 -15.17 -21.27 -0.22
C ALA A 462 -15.06 -21.87 1.20
N ALA A 463 -15.12 -21.03 2.23
CA ALA A 463 -15.09 -21.46 3.62
C ALA A 463 -16.27 -22.41 3.97
N GLN A 464 -17.46 -22.16 3.41
CA GLN A 464 -18.60 -23.06 3.56
C GLN A 464 -18.36 -24.45 2.92
N LYS A 465 -17.70 -24.51 1.75
CA LYS A 465 -17.31 -25.79 1.13
C LYS A 465 -16.16 -26.50 1.85
N GLU A 466 -15.31 -25.74 2.54
CA GLU A 466 -14.27 -26.32 3.41
C GLU A 466 -14.88 -27.03 4.63
N ILE A 467 -16.03 -26.57 5.17
CA ILE A 467 -16.79 -27.32 6.20
C ILE A 467 -17.22 -28.69 5.66
N ASP A 468 -17.78 -28.74 4.46
CA ASP A 468 -18.26 -29.98 3.84
C ASP A 468 -17.09 -30.95 3.59
N ALA A 469 -15.94 -30.45 3.16
CA ALA A 469 -14.71 -31.23 3.00
C ALA A 469 -14.17 -31.77 4.35
N VAL A 470 -14.16 -30.95 5.41
CA VAL A 470 -13.72 -31.36 6.75
C VAL A 470 -14.66 -32.41 7.34
N LYS A 471 -15.99 -32.28 7.16
CA LYS A 471 -16.97 -33.31 7.55
C LYS A 471 -16.74 -34.63 6.82
N ALA A 472 -16.58 -34.59 5.50
CA ALA A 472 -16.27 -35.79 4.70
C ALA A 472 -14.95 -36.45 5.11
N SER A 473 -13.95 -35.68 5.60
CA SER A 473 -12.68 -36.23 6.10
C SER A 473 -12.78 -37.13 7.35
N ALA A 474 -13.94 -37.14 8.03
CA ALA A 474 -14.24 -38.05 9.14
C ALA A 474 -14.96 -39.35 8.70
N MET A 475 -15.39 -39.45 7.45
CA MET A 475 -16.05 -40.62 6.87
C MET A 475 -15.03 -41.69 6.43
N PRO A 476 -15.46 -42.93 6.12
CA PRO A 476 -14.60 -43.93 5.50
C PRO A 476 -14.09 -43.46 4.12
N LYS A 477 -12.85 -43.82 3.78
CA LYS A 477 -12.29 -43.69 2.43
C LYS A 477 -11.97 -45.06 1.84
N LEU A 478 -12.51 -45.33 0.65
CA LEU A 478 -12.19 -46.49 -0.17
C LEU A 478 -11.13 -46.09 -1.21
N ASN A 479 -9.94 -46.65 -1.08
CA ASN A 479 -8.85 -46.45 -2.03
C ASN A 479 -8.53 -47.76 -2.74
N TRP A 480 -8.29 -47.71 -4.05
CA TRP A 480 -7.65 -48.79 -4.78
C TRP A 480 -6.14 -48.59 -4.76
N THR A 481 -5.41 -49.62 -4.35
CA THR A 481 -3.95 -49.62 -4.32
C THR A 481 -3.39 -50.74 -5.19
N VAL A 482 -2.34 -50.44 -5.93
CA VAL A 482 -1.48 -51.41 -6.63
C VAL A 482 -0.05 -51.11 -6.24
N SER A 483 0.74 -52.11 -5.88
CA SER A 483 2.16 -51.94 -5.59
C SER A 483 2.98 -53.10 -6.15
N LYS A 484 4.25 -52.82 -6.43
CA LYS A 484 5.29 -53.83 -6.67
C LYS A 484 6.61 -53.31 -6.11
N SER A 485 7.38 -54.21 -5.52
CA SER A 485 8.77 -53.98 -5.11
C SER A 485 9.69 -54.99 -5.78
N THR A 486 10.91 -54.58 -6.11
CA THR A 486 11.99 -55.52 -6.46
C THR A 486 12.70 -56.07 -5.21
N GLN A 487 12.28 -55.67 -4.01
CA GLN A 487 12.81 -56.19 -2.77
C GLN A 487 12.64 -57.71 -2.72
N GLU A 488 13.74 -58.39 -2.42
CA GLU A 488 13.79 -59.84 -2.22
C GLU A 488 13.45 -60.16 -0.76
N ASP A 489 12.66 -61.21 -0.55
CA ASP A 489 12.43 -61.81 0.77
C ASP A 489 13.64 -62.68 1.21
N GLN A 490 13.64 -63.20 2.44
CA GLN A 490 14.73 -63.99 3.03
C GLN A 490 15.13 -65.24 2.22
N LEU A 491 14.25 -65.67 1.30
CA LEU A 491 14.41 -66.79 0.37
C LEU A 491 14.98 -66.39 -1.00
N GLY A 492 15.27 -65.10 -1.25
CA GLY A 492 15.72 -64.58 -2.54
C GLY A 492 14.59 -64.32 -3.56
N ASN A 493 13.33 -64.51 -3.17
CA ASN A 493 12.18 -64.32 -4.06
C ASN A 493 11.79 -62.83 -4.14
N GLN A 494 11.64 -62.31 -5.36
CA GLN A 494 11.08 -60.97 -5.60
C GLN A 494 9.61 -60.90 -5.20
N GLN A 495 9.17 -59.75 -4.67
CA GLN A 495 7.76 -59.53 -4.35
C GLN A 495 6.88 -59.48 -5.60
N ALA A 496 5.76 -60.20 -5.55
CA ALA A 496 4.73 -60.16 -6.58
C ALA A 496 4.05 -58.79 -6.66
N TRP A 497 3.35 -58.52 -7.77
CA TRP A 497 2.40 -57.41 -7.84
C TRP A 497 1.29 -57.64 -6.79
N GLN A 498 1.09 -56.65 -5.92
CA GLN A 498 0.01 -56.61 -4.96
C GLN A 498 -1.07 -55.65 -5.47
N THR A 499 -2.34 -56.03 -5.36
CA THR A 499 -3.45 -55.10 -5.55
C THR A 499 -4.58 -55.39 -4.57
N GLY A 500 -5.27 -54.35 -4.12
CA GLY A 500 -6.35 -54.48 -3.16
C GLY A 500 -7.16 -53.19 -3.01
N LEU A 501 -8.26 -53.31 -2.27
CA LEU A 501 -9.09 -52.19 -1.84
C LEU A 501 -8.81 -51.91 -0.37
N ASN A 502 -8.30 -50.72 -0.07
CA ASN A 502 -8.00 -50.27 1.28
C ASN A 502 -9.11 -49.33 1.78
N VAL A 503 -9.88 -49.79 2.78
CA VAL A 503 -10.87 -48.98 3.48
C VAL A 503 -10.26 -48.41 4.75
N SER A 504 -10.13 -47.09 4.82
CA SER A 504 -9.61 -46.37 5.98
C SER A 504 -10.70 -45.49 6.60
N TRP A 505 -11.06 -45.72 7.86
CA TRP A 505 -12.07 -44.94 8.56
C TRP A 505 -11.55 -44.44 9.92
N PRO A 506 -11.35 -43.11 10.11
CA PRO A 506 -10.88 -42.56 11.37
C PRO A 506 -11.98 -42.48 12.45
N LEU A 507 -12.44 -43.65 12.92
CA LEU A 507 -13.44 -43.83 13.97
C LEU A 507 -13.18 -42.97 15.22
N PHE A 508 -11.93 -42.97 15.70
CA PHE A 508 -11.52 -42.17 16.85
C PHE A 508 -10.10 -41.62 16.68
N ARG A 509 -9.95 -40.31 16.87
CA ARG A 509 -8.67 -39.58 16.86
C ARG A 509 -8.58 -38.58 18.02
N GLY A 510 -8.93 -39.00 19.24
CA GLY A 510 -8.89 -38.13 20.43
C GLY A 510 -9.79 -36.87 20.33
N GLY A 511 -10.86 -36.93 19.54
CA GLY A 511 -11.76 -35.78 19.30
C GLY A 511 -11.28 -34.76 18.25
N SER A 512 -10.08 -34.90 17.69
CA SER A 512 -9.50 -33.93 16.73
C SER A 512 -10.39 -33.63 15.52
N ASN A 513 -11.03 -34.63 14.90
CA ASN A 513 -11.98 -34.42 13.80
C ASN A 513 -13.11 -33.43 14.19
N ARG A 514 -13.71 -33.59 15.37
CA ARG A 514 -14.77 -32.69 15.89
C ARG A 514 -14.25 -31.28 16.20
N ALA A 515 -12.98 -31.17 16.63
CA ALA A 515 -12.35 -29.86 16.83
C ALA A 515 -12.09 -29.15 15.49
N SER A 516 -11.63 -29.89 14.47
CA SER A 516 -11.41 -29.38 13.12
C SER A 516 -12.71 -28.91 12.46
N GLU A 517 -13.80 -29.68 12.60
CA GLU A 517 -15.14 -29.30 12.12
C GLU A 517 -15.62 -27.99 12.77
N ARG A 518 -15.55 -27.88 14.11
CA ARG A 518 -15.91 -26.63 14.81
C ARG A 518 -15.04 -25.45 14.35
N ALA A 519 -13.73 -25.68 14.13
CA ALA A 519 -12.84 -24.64 13.61
C ALA A 519 -13.21 -24.22 12.18
N ALA A 520 -13.62 -25.15 11.31
CA ALA A 520 -14.10 -24.83 9.97
C ALA A 520 -15.40 -24.00 10.01
N VAL A 521 -16.35 -24.36 10.88
CA VAL A 521 -17.59 -23.58 11.10
C VAL A 521 -17.27 -22.15 11.55
N GLN A 522 -16.37 -21.98 12.53
CA GLN A 522 -15.98 -20.65 13.01
C GLN A 522 -15.20 -19.83 11.97
N ARG A 523 -14.41 -20.47 11.07
CA ARG A 523 -13.79 -19.78 9.93
C ARG A 523 -14.85 -19.25 8.96
N ALA A 524 -15.86 -20.05 8.60
CA ALA A 524 -16.92 -19.60 7.70
C ALA A 524 -17.75 -18.46 8.30
N GLU A 525 -18.10 -18.52 9.59
CA GLU A 525 -18.77 -17.40 10.26
C GLU A 525 -17.86 -16.16 10.28
N THR A 526 -16.55 -16.32 10.51
CA THR A 526 -15.59 -15.20 10.42
C THR A 526 -15.61 -14.55 9.04
N SER A 527 -15.59 -15.33 7.95
CA SER A 527 -15.70 -14.80 6.57
C SER A 527 -17.05 -14.13 6.30
N LEU A 528 -18.16 -14.65 6.84
CA LEU A 528 -19.48 -14.02 6.75
C LEU A 528 -19.57 -12.69 7.53
N GLN A 529 -18.85 -12.55 8.64
CA GLN A 529 -18.76 -11.28 9.38
C GLN A 529 -17.83 -10.29 8.68
N GLN A 530 -16.69 -10.73 8.12
CA GLN A 530 -15.80 -9.91 7.30
C GLN A 530 -16.51 -9.35 6.05
N MET A 531 -17.33 -10.15 5.39
CA MET A 531 -18.19 -9.70 4.27
C MET A 531 -19.21 -8.65 4.72
N ARG A 532 -19.83 -8.80 5.90
CA ARG A 532 -20.79 -7.84 6.47
C ARG A 532 -20.11 -6.51 6.84
N GLU A 533 -18.97 -6.58 7.54
CA GLU A 533 -18.19 -5.40 7.94
C GLU A 533 -17.74 -4.61 6.71
N MET A 534 -17.20 -5.27 5.70
CA MET A 534 -16.77 -4.61 4.46
C MET A 534 -17.95 -3.98 3.69
N ARG A 535 -19.15 -4.58 3.71
CA ARG A 535 -20.35 -3.94 3.15
C ARG A 535 -20.68 -2.62 3.87
N LEU A 536 -20.66 -2.64 5.20
CA LEU A 536 -20.88 -1.43 6.02
C LEU A 536 -19.75 -0.40 5.81
N GLU A 537 -18.50 -0.84 5.63
CA GLU A 537 -17.38 0.04 5.34
C GLU A 537 -17.56 0.75 4.00
N TYR A 538 -17.88 0.03 2.92
CA TYR A 538 -18.12 0.66 1.61
C TYR A 538 -19.37 1.52 1.58
N GLU A 539 -20.46 1.15 2.26
CA GLU A 539 -21.62 2.02 2.45
C GLU A 539 -21.23 3.35 3.12
N ASN A 540 -20.44 3.29 4.20
CA ASN A 540 -19.93 4.49 4.88
C ASN A 540 -18.96 5.29 4.00
N ARG A 541 -18.10 4.63 3.21
CA ARG A 541 -17.21 5.29 2.24
C ARG A 541 -17.99 6.02 1.14
N ILE A 542 -19.05 5.43 0.59
CA ILE A 542 -19.95 6.07 -0.39
C ILE A 542 -20.63 7.29 0.24
N ARG A 543 -21.34 7.10 1.37
CA ARG A 543 -22.04 8.18 2.08
C ARG A 543 -21.11 9.34 2.43
N LYS A 544 -19.88 9.05 2.89
CA LYS A 544 -18.87 10.07 3.18
C LYS A 544 -18.36 10.76 1.92
N ALA A 545 -18.08 10.02 0.84
CA ALA A 545 -17.59 10.61 -0.41
C ALA A 545 -18.63 11.55 -1.05
N ASP A 546 -19.91 11.20 -0.97
CA ASP A 546 -21.03 12.03 -1.40
C ASP A 546 -21.15 13.33 -0.56
N GLN A 547 -21.07 13.21 0.77
CA GLN A 547 -21.07 14.36 1.68
C GLN A 547 -19.83 15.25 1.49
N ASP A 548 -18.63 14.66 1.36
CA ASP A 548 -17.38 15.36 1.06
C ASP A 548 -17.49 16.12 -0.28
N ALA A 549 -18.07 15.50 -1.32
CA ALA A 549 -18.21 16.11 -2.64
C ALA A 549 -19.12 17.35 -2.60
N HIS A 550 -20.33 17.23 -2.05
CA HIS A 550 -21.26 18.36 -1.92
C HIS A 550 -20.65 19.49 -1.07
N ALA A 551 -20.20 19.17 0.15
CA ALA A 551 -19.70 20.18 1.09
C ALA A 551 -18.46 20.94 0.60
N MET A 552 -17.61 20.30 -0.22
CA MET A 552 -16.44 20.96 -0.81
C MET A 552 -16.79 21.78 -2.06
N LEU A 553 -17.74 21.33 -2.89
CA LEU A 553 -18.21 22.09 -4.05
C LEU A 553 -19.03 23.33 -3.64
N ASP A 554 -19.92 23.21 -2.65
CA ASP A 554 -20.66 24.34 -2.09
C ASP A 554 -19.70 25.39 -1.51
N ARG A 555 -18.68 24.93 -0.77
CA ARG A 555 -17.62 25.79 -0.23
C ARG A 555 -16.77 26.42 -1.34
N ALA A 556 -16.56 25.75 -2.46
CA ALA A 556 -15.88 26.34 -3.61
C ALA A 556 -16.70 27.47 -4.26
N GLU A 557 -18.03 27.35 -4.37
CA GLU A 557 -18.85 28.49 -4.83
C GLU A 557 -18.91 29.64 -3.79
N LEU A 558 -18.87 29.34 -2.48
CA LEU A 558 -18.71 30.39 -1.46
C LEU A 558 -17.37 31.13 -1.60
N TYR A 559 -16.24 30.43 -1.82
CA TYR A 559 -14.95 31.06 -2.08
C TYR A 559 -14.87 31.77 -3.44
N SER A 560 -15.61 31.30 -4.45
CA SER A 560 -15.78 31.99 -5.74
C SER A 560 -16.41 33.36 -5.54
N ASN A 561 -17.50 33.43 -4.77
CA ASN A 561 -18.16 34.70 -4.45
C ASN A 561 -17.29 35.60 -3.58
N LEU A 562 -16.63 35.04 -2.55
CA LEU A 562 -15.70 35.78 -1.68
C LEU A 562 -14.47 36.31 -2.45
N THR A 563 -14.03 35.63 -3.50
CA THR A 563 -12.97 36.10 -4.41
C THR A 563 -13.36 37.37 -5.13
N VAL A 564 -14.63 37.51 -5.57
CA VAL A 564 -15.12 38.72 -6.24
C VAL A 564 -15.13 39.91 -5.27
N GLU A 565 -15.61 39.73 -4.04
CA GLU A 565 -15.64 40.81 -3.06
C GLU A 565 -14.24 41.18 -2.54
N SER A 566 -13.36 40.20 -2.34
CA SER A 566 -11.97 40.49 -1.93
C SER A 566 -11.14 41.14 -3.04
N ASP A 567 -11.45 40.94 -4.32
CA ASP A 567 -10.82 41.69 -5.41
C ASP A 567 -11.21 43.17 -5.39
N ARG A 568 -12.50 43.48 -5.14
CA ARG A 568 -12.97 44.86 -4.98
C ARG A 568 -12.26 45.56 -3.82
N ILE A 569 -12.26 44.93 -2.64
CA ILE A 569 -11.60 45.47 -1.44
C ILE A 569 -10.10 45.72 -1.69
N ARG A 570 -9.44 44.81 -2.39
CA ARG A 570 -8.01 44.90 -2.78
C ARG A 570 -7.74 46.07 -3.72
N LEU A 571 -8.62 46.31 -4.71
CA LEU A 571 -8.54 47.44 -5.63
C LEU A 571 -8.82 48.78 -4.90
N ASP A 572 -9.89 48.85 -4.11
CA ASP A 572 -10.27 50.03 -3.33
C ASP A 572 -9.18 50.43 -2.33
N PHE A 573 -8.56 49.46 -1.64
CA PHE A 573 -7.47 49.74 -0.72
C PHE A 573 -6.20 50.21 -1.44
N PHE A 574 -5.92 49.67 -2.63
CA PHE A 574 -4.79 50.10 -3.46
C PHE A 574 -4.97 51.54 -3.94
N ASP A 575 -6.17 51.91 -4.42
CA ASP A 575 -6.51 53.29 -4.81
C ASP A 575 -6.38 54.28 -3.64
N GLN A 576 -7.01 53.96 -2.50
CA GLN A 576 -6.96 54.79 -1.29
C GLN A 576 -5.54 54.94 -0.72
N TRP A 577 -4.65 53.97 -0.96
CA TRP A 577 -3.24 54.04 -0.60
C TRP A 577 -2.43 54.88 -1.61
N TYR A 578 -2.57 54.61 -2.90
CA TYR A 578 -1.70 55.15 -3.95
C TYR A 578 -2.09 56.57 -4.37
N HIS A 579 -3.39 56.85 -4.55
CA HIS A 579 -3.89 58.14 -5.01
C HIS A 579 -4.31 59.08 -3.88
N LEU A 580 -4.91 58.54 -2.80
CA LEU A 580 -5.49 59.37 -1.74
C LEU A 580 -4.62 59.47 -0.47
N GLY A 581 -3.68 58.54 -0.25
CA GLY A 581 -2.86 58.49 0.98
C GLY A 581 -3.65 58.23 2.26
N ARG A 582 -4.88 57.70 2.18
CA ARG A 582 -5.82 57.52 3.32
C ARG A 582 -5.82 56.09 3.89
N ARG A 583 -5.04 55.19 3.31
CA ARG A 583 -4.92 53.77 3.68
C ARG A 583 -3.45 53.42 3.93
N THR A 584 -3.14 52.48 4.83
CA THR A 584 -1.75 52.05 5.02
C THR A 584 -1.36 51.00 3.97
N LEU A 585 -0.06 50.87 3.67
CA LEU A 585 0.41 49.76 2.84
C LEU A 585 0.08 48.39 3.45
N LEU A 586 0.10 48.30 4.79
CA LEU A 586 -0.17 47.04 5.50
C LEU A 586 -1.59 46.53 5.21
N ASP A 587 -2.56 47.44 5.05
CA ASP A 587 -3.92 47.11 4.61
C ASP A 587 -3.93 46.54 3.18
N VAL A 588 -3.20 47.17 2.25
CA VAL A 588 -3.10 46.72 0.85
C VAL A 588 -2.47 45.33 0.77
N LEU A 589 -1.33 45.13 1.44
CA LEU A 589 -0.66 43.83 1.52
C LEU A 589 -1.54 42.77 2.20
N GLY A 590 -2.41 43.18 3.14
CA GLY A 590 -3.46 42.34 3.73
C GLY A 590 -4.47 41.89 2.68
N ALA A 591 -5.16 42.82 2.02
CA ALA A 591 -6.19 42.51 1.03
C ALA A 591 -5.65 41.71 -0.17
N GLU A 592 -4.42 41.96 -0.61
CA GLU A 592 -3.73 41.15 -1.62
C GLU A 592 -3.46 39.70 -1.12
N THR A 593 -3.07 39.55 0.15
CA THR A 593 -2.89 38.22 0.79
C THR A 593 -4.23 37.47 0.88
N ASP A 594 -5.29 38.16 1.32
CA ASP A 594 -6.62 37.56 1.51
C ASP A 594 -7.25 37.15 0.18
N TYR A 595 -7.16 38.00 -0.85
CA TYR A 595 -7.58 37.66 -2.22
C TYR A 595 -6.84 36.42 -2.76
N HIS A 596 -5.51 36.33 -2.57
CA HIS A 596 -4.75 35.14 -2.96
C HIS A 596 -5.23 33.89 -2.19
N ASN A 597 -5.35 33.99 -0.85
CA ASN A 597 -5.83 32.89 -0.01
C ASN A 597 -7.24 32.41 -0.37
N ASN A 598 -8.14 33.32 -0.73
CA ASN A 598 -9.50 32.99 -1.17
C ASN A 598 -9.49 32.21 -2.49
N ARG A 599 -8.63 32.58 -3.45
CA ARG A 599 -8.49 31.86 -4.73
C ARG A 599 -7.84 30.49 -4.58
N ILE A 600 -6.82 30.37 -3.72
CA ILE A 600 -6.23 29.08 -3.34
C ILE A 600 -7.28 28.19 -2.67
N SER A 601 -8.13 28.77 -1.82
CA SER A 601 -9.22 28.07 -1.16
C SER A 601 -10.33 27.64 -2.13
N GLU A 602 -10.70 28.48 -3.12
CA GLU A 602 -11.63 28.09 -4.19
C GLU A 602 -11.11 26.86 -4.94
N VAL A 603 -9.87 26.94 -5.44
CA VAL A 603 -9.24 25.87 -6.21
C VAL A 603 -9.08 24.60 -5.39
N SER A 604 -8.61 24.68 -4.14
CA SER A 604 -8.46 23.47 -3.31
C SER A 604 -9.81 22.79 -3.10
N ASN A 605 -10.80 23.49 -2.54
CA ASN A 605 -12.10 22.87 -2.26
C ASN A 605 -12.78 22.34 -3.54
N ARG A 606 -12.62 23.01 -4.68
CA ARG A 606 -13.17 22.54 -5.97
C ARG A 606 -12.54 21.24 -6.44
N TYR A 607 -11.21 21.16 -6.47
CA TYR A 607 -10.50 19.94 -6.91
C TYR A 607 -10.57 18.81 -5.87
N ASP A 608 -10.63 19.13 -4.58
CA ASP A 608 -10.84 18.16 -3.50
C ASP A 608 -12.27 17.58 -3.56
N GLY A 609 -13.26 18.39 -3.94
CA GLY A 609 -14.62 17.95 -4.27
C GLY A 609 -14.68 17.06 -5.51
N TYR A 610 -13.95 17.38 -6.58
CA TYR A 610 -13.81 16.49 -7.74
C TYR A 610 -13.18 15.14 -7.35
N ALA A 611 -12.14 15.12 -6.52
CA ALA A 611 -11.54 13.88 -6.00
C ALA A 611 -12.55 13.06 -5.16
N ALA A 612 -13.45 13.72 -4.43
CA ALA A 612 -14.52 13.05 -3.70
C ALA A 612 -15.56 12.37 -4.63
N ILE A 613 -15.93 12.98 -5.76
CA ILE A 613 -16.81 12.34 -6.78
C ILE A 613 -16.17 11.04 -7.30
N PHE A 614 -14.89 11.08 -7.69
CA PHE A 614 -14.16 9.89 -8.15
C PHE A 614 -14.08 8.81 -7.06
N ARG A 615 -13.84 9.21 -5.80
CA ARG A 615 -13.83 8.31 -4.63
C ARG A 615 -15.19 7.67 -4.38
N GLY A 616 -16.30 8.39 -4.59
CA GLY A 616 -17.66 7.88 -4.46
C GLY A 616 -17.97 6.79 -5.49
N ASN A 617 -17.69 7.07 -6.78
CA ASN A 617 -17.86 6.09 -7.86
C ASN A 617 -16.97 4.84 -7.65
N ALA A 618 -15.74 5.01 -7.17
CA ALA A 618 -14.86 3.88 -6.83
C ALA A 618 -15.35 3.07 -5.62
N SER A 619 -15.89 3.73 -4.60
CA SER A 619 -16.43 3.05 -3.40
C SER A 619 -17.75 2.30 -3.67
N ALA A 620 -18.37 2.52 -4.83
CA ALA A 620 -19.55 1.81 -5.31
C ALA A 620 -19.23 0.70 -6.34
N GLY A 621 -17.96 0.50 -6.69
CA GLY A 621 -17.55 -0.44 -7.75
C GLY A 621 -17.97 -0.02 -9.16
N GLN A 622 -18.10 1.29 -9.41
CA GLN A 622 -18.60 1.85 -10.68
C GLN A 622 -17.62 2.84 -11.34
N LEU A 623 -16.39 2.98 -10.84
CA LEU A 623 -15.43 3.96 -11.41
C LEU A 623 -15.05 3.58 -12.85
N ILE A 624 -14.81 2.29 -13.12
CA ILE A 624 -14.44 1.82 -14.47
C ILE A 624 -15.60 1.96 -15.47
N PRO A 625 -16.84 1.52 -15.18
CA PRO A 625 -18.01 1.79 -16.02
C PRO A 625 -18.22 3.28 -16.31
N TRP A 626 -18.16 4.14 -15.29
CA TRP A 626 -18.34 5.59 -15.45
C TRP A 626 -17.24 6.21 -16.33
N LEU A 627 -15.97 5.87 -16.09
CA LEU A 627 -14.86 6.29 -16.94
C LEU A 627 -14.93 5.73 -18.38
N ALA A 628 -15.67 4.64 -18.61
CA ALA A 628 -15.93 4.13 -19.95
C ALA A 628 -17.02 4.91 -20.72
N GLY A 629 -17.73 5.84 -20.04
CA GLY A 629 -18.90 6.54 -20.60
C GLY A 629 -20.21 5.76 -20.47
N SER A 630 -20.24 4.68 -19.70
CA SER A 630 -21.51 4.01 -19.35
C SER A 630 -22.30 4.88 -18.38
N PRO A 631 -23.59 5.16 -18.63
CA PRO A 631 -24.43 5.86 -17.66
C PRO A 631 -24.62 4.98 -16.41
N ILE A 632 -24.34 5.55 -15.23
CA ILE A 632 -24.53 4.90 -13.91
C ILE A 632 -26.02 4.67 -13.65
#